data_AF-A0A3B1CEK8-F1
#
_entry.id   AF-A0A3B1CEK8-F1
#
_cell.length_a   1.000
_cell.length_b   1.000
_cell.length_c   1.000
_cell.angle_alpha   90.00
_cell.angle_beta   90.00
_cell.angle_gamma   90.00
#
_symmetry.space_group_name_H-M   'P 1'
#
loop_
_entity.id
_entity.type
_entity.pdbx_description
1 polymer ?
#
loop_
_entity_poly.entity_id
_entity_poly.type
_entity_poly.pdbx_seq_one_letter_code
_entity_poly.pdbx_strand_id
1 'polypeptide(L)'
;MQKTLTIFFIIATIFALFSCGGGITKENSLGIKMIEIPAGDFMMGDAAGQWDEIPVHNVKISNSFFISQTEVTAKQFGEFKKDYRFAGENYAIGVDWYEAAKFCKWLSEKEGENYRLPTEAEWEYVCRNREKFGVENMLDSIHEWCSDWYGEYVDLALTDPVGVGSGLTKVVRGGLPDIFIKEYTYPEKFYYRAANRSGIAPTFDGFTLPALTQIQKTATQDSGRRLPKLAGIIYDDLNFKNVLALYPLPFVNSSALKWIDHNDWAAKWVGSIIAPISGEVVFRIDSDNETRIELDGKIILNSERQSARVSLQKNKIYPIKIYYTHNGGLSRLKLYWSWKNQDETIIPRMAFSHSFEEGKAVKTEYLKSLFSRYVKPSIGFRIVQAPAIKSEPTQNELPFVRQCIKQEIPKPNKIRSKPYFRKRFLHPVPPDNSDKEEIKLSGLHPSLGGHNHHSALVVCPNGDLLAVYFSASFEDDPEVLLMGSRLRYGADEWDMPTPIIDFPDVNDVSPLLWRDGNKIYLFWGNIHLKGGFPFQWVESTDNGATFSEVKFPIITNVSDGYAPQPISSVFKDKNGTVYLACDGVGAHSFLWASKDGMKTWFDTDGRTGGRHTALVPLKDGSFFGVGGKKSDIDGFMPISISKDKGRTWQIKKSIFPSLGGGQRPALIRLKSGALLYAGDFQRKDGFQPAGINERGAFVALSFDEGETWKIKKLPGTLKSSKEETAKEMKGRTIGYVSLAQSDNGMIHLITSKNSPALHFEFNEMWILNRTKKISEADIMKSTAHKITVKKDYNGKYPDGNIRVKYKGGIADNGKFLLDGKEEWFYEDGSKKYEAEFKLGKKIGTEKYLLHSGKILWEINYEKPDEFTWLQYWRNGKIKSESHWVDFHCNGIAKHFDNKGTLVKELAFVNGRIIK
;
A
#
# COMPACT_ATOMS: atom_id res chain seq x y z
N MET A 1 -82.20 -49.50 -17.60
CA MET A 1 -81.12 -49.65 -18.61
C MET A 1 -80.36 -48.33 -18.62
N GLN A 2 -79.34 -48.06 -17.81
CA GLN A 2 -78.14 -48.82 -17.41
C GLN A 2 -77.22 -49.15 -18.60
N LYS A 3 -76.16 -48.35 -18.73
CA LYS A 3 -74.91 -48.46 -19.53
C LYS A 3 -74.33 -47.03 -19.63
N THR A 4 -73.05 -46.66 -19.46
CA THR A 4 -71.75 -47.34 -19.32
C THR A 4 -70.69 -46.24 -19.04
N LEU A 5 -69.47 -46.61 -18.62
CA LEU A 5 -68.20 -45.86 -18.72
C LEU A 5 -68.07 -44.59 -17.83
N THR A 6 -67.10 -44.43 -16.93
CA THR A 6 -65.66 -44.44 -17.23
C THR A 6 -64.85 -44.60 -15.92
N ILE A 7 -64.29 -45.80 -15.74
CA ILE A 7 -63.16 -46.07 -14.84
C ILE A 7 -61.93 -45.99 -15.75
N PHE A 8 -61.23 -44.86 -15.82
CA PHE A 8 -59.87 -44.73 -16.40
C PHE A 8 -59.35 -43.27 -16.34
N PHE A 9 -59.34 -42.60 -15.17
CA PHE A 9 -58.67 -41.28 -15.09
C PHE A 9 -58.25 -40.81 -13.68
N ILE A 10 -57.91 -41.73 -12.75
CA ILE A 10 -57.41 -41.35 -11.40
C ILE A 10 -56.19 -42.18 -10.97
N ILE A 11 -55.32 -42.60 -11.91
CA ILE A 11 -53.99 -43.18 -11.58
C ILE A 11 -52.89 -42.62 -12.51
N ALA A 12 -52.97 -41.32 -12.85
CA ALA A 12 -51.92 -40.66 -13.66
C ALA A 12 -51.53 -39.26 -13.14
N THR A 13 -52.02 -38.83 -11.98
CA THR A 13 -51.80 -37.47 -11.47
C THR A 13 -51.37 -37.44 -10.00
N ILE A 14 -50.60 -38.45 -9.56
CA ILE A 14 -49.84 -38.43 -8.30
C ILE A 14 -48.48 -39.10 -8.56
N PHE A 15 -47.69 -38.54 -9.47
CA PHE A 15 -46.24 -38.80 -9.59
C PHE A 15 -45.52 -37.66 -10.33
N ALA A 16 -45.98 -36.42 -10.11
CA ALA A 16 -45.37 -35.24 -10.72
C ALA A 16 -45.44 -34.00 -9.80
N LEU A 17 -45.15 -34.18 -8.51
CA LEU A 17 -44.94 -33.09 -7.56
C LEU A 17 -43.82 -33.51 -6.60
N PHE A 18 -42.71 -32.77 -6.64
CA PHE A 18 -41.46 -32.88 -5.87
C PHE A 18 -40.49 -34.02 -6.22
N SER A 19 -39.89 -33.97 -7.42
CA SER A 19 -38.43 -34.16 -7.47
C SER A 19 -37.79 -32.77 -7.35
N CYS A 20 -37.55 -32.30 -6.12
CA CYS A 20 -36.47 -31.34 -5.92
C CYS A 20 -35.21 -32.06 -6.39
N GLY A 21 -34.71 -31.67 -7.57
CA GLY A 21 -33.51 -32.23 -8.17
C GLY A 21 -32.29 -31.87 -7.32
N GLY A 22 -32.04 -32.63 -6.26
CA GLY A 22 -30.72 -32.69 -5.64
C GLY A 22 -29.79 -33.35 -6.64
N GLY A 23 -28.71 -32.66 -7.01
CA GLY A 23 -27.68 -33.23 -7.88
C GLY A 23 -27.15 -34.55 -7.33
N ILE A 24 -26.54 -35.38 -8.19
CA ILE A 24 -25.90 -36.62 -7.72
C ILE A 24 -24.84 -36.22 -6.69
N THR A 25 -24.96 -36.79 -5.49
CA THR A 25 -24.00 -36.57 -4.41
C THR A 25 -23.13 -37.80 -4.23
N LYS A 26 -21.84 -37.60 -4.00
CA LYS A 26 -20.90 -38.66 -3.63
C LYS A 26 -19.99 -38.18 -2.51
N GLU A 27 -19.38 -39.13 -1.80
CA GLU A 27 -18.44 -38.84 -0.71
C GLU A 27 -17.07 -39.43 -1.05
N ASN A 28 -16.00 -38.66 -0.84
CA ASN A 28 -14.63 -39.11 -1.12
C ASN A 28 -13.94 -39.74 0.11
N SER A 29 -12.67 -40.12 -0.01
CA SER A 29 -11.91 -40.79 1.06
C SER A 29 -11.68 -39.94 2.32
N LEU A 30 -11.99 -38.64 2.29
CA LEU A 30 -11.89 -37.72 3.41
C LEU A 30 -13.25 -37.33 4.01
N GLY A 31 -14.33 -37.96 3.54
CA GLY A 31 -15.69 -37.59 3.94
C GLY A 31 -16.18 -36.28 3.33
N ILE A 32 -15.54 -35.79 2.25
CA ILE A 32 -16.00 -34.58 1.56
C ILE A 32 -17.18 -34.96 0.67
N LYS A 33 -18.35 -34.35 0.94
CA LYS A 33 -19.51 -34.45 0.08
C LYS A 33 -19.29 -33.62 -1.19
N MET A 34 -19.41 -34.26 -2.34
CA MET A 34 -19.23 -33.69 -3.66
C MET A 34 -20.59 -33.65 -4.37
N ILE A 35 -20.94 -32.48 -4.90
CA ILE A 35 -22.19 -32.19 -5.60
C ILE A 35 -21.91 -32.12 -7.10
N GLU A 36 -22.64 -32.86 -7.92
CA GLU A 36 -22.59 -32.72 -9.38
C GLU A 36 -23.22 -31.39 -9.84
N ILE A 37 -22.47 -30.65 -10.63
CA ILE A 37 -22.88 -29.40 -11.27
C ILE A 37 -23.00 -29.66 -12.78
N PRO A 38 -24.18 -29.46 -13.39
CA PRO A 38 -24.37 -29.67 -14.82
C PRO A 38 -23.65 -28.60 -15.66
N ALA A 39 -23.33 -28.95 -16.91
CA ALA A 39 -22.90 -27.98 -17.92
C ALA A 39 -23.99 -26.90 -18.15
N GLY A 40 -23.59 -25.71 -18.56
CA GLY A 40 -24.52 -24.62 -18.86
C GLY A 40 -23.85 -23.29 -19.18
N ASP A 41 -24.69 -22.31 -19.50
CA ASP A 41 -24.27 -20.94 -19.84
C ASP A 41 -24.77 -19.97 -18.78
N PHE A 42 -24.00 -18.91 -18.53
CA PHE A 42 -24.42 -17.81 -17.66
C PHE A 42 -23.75 -16.49 -18.04
N MET A 43 -24.31 -15.39 -17.54
CA MET A 43 -23.67 -14.07 -17.62
C MET A 43 -22.75 -13.89 -16.42
N MET A 44 -21.44 -13.77 -16.68
CA MET A 44 -20.43 -13.51 -15.67
C MET A 44 -20.24 -12.01 -15.44
N GLY A 45 -20.06 -11.60 -14.19
CA GLY A 45 -19.95 -10.20 -13.77
C GLY A 45 -21.29 -9.54 -13.42
N ASP A 46 -21.24 -8.25 -13.10
CA ASP A 46 -22.40 -7.45 -12.70
C ASP A 46 -22.30 -6.02 -13.25
N ALA A 47 -23.32 -5.57 -13.99
CA ALA A 47 -23.35 -4.23 -14.57
C ALA A 47 -23.44 -3.11 -13.52
N ALA A 48 -23.88 -3.44 -12.30
CA ALA A 48 -23.91 -2.56 -11.13
C ALA A 48 -22.73 -2.79 -10.17
N GLY A 49 -21.81 -3.71 -10.51
CA GLY A 49 -20.62 -4.03 -9.72
C GLY A 49 -19.50 -2.99 -9.85
N GLN A 50 -18.35 -3.32 -9.25
CA GLN A 50 -17.13 -2.54 -9.40
C GLN A 50 -16.56 -2.63 -10.82
N TRP A 51 -15.49 -1.88 -11.07
CA TRP A 51 -14.87 -1.75 -12.39
C TRP A 51 -14.29 -3.07 -12.93
N ASP A 52 -13.90 -3.98 -12.04
CA ASP A 52 -13.35 -5.31 -12.33
C ASP A 52 -14.41 -6.40 -12.48
N GLU A 53 -15.66 -6.07 -12.16
CA GLU A 53 -16.83 -6.93 -12.38
C GLU A 53 -17.51 -6.69 -13.74
N ILE A 54 -16.98 -5.74 -14.53
CA ILE A 54 -17.46 -5.37 -15.85
C ILE A 54 -16.35 -5.50 -16.91
N PRO A 55 -16.68 -5.72 -18.19
CA PRO A 55 -18.03 -5.88 -18.73
C PRO A 55 -18.65 -7.25 -18.40
N VAL A 56 -19.97 -7.26 -18.25
CA VAL A 56 -20.76 -8.49 -18.19
C VAL A 56 -20.66 -9.22 -19.53
N HIS A 57 -20.30 -10.50 -19.51
CA HIS A 57 -20.05 -11.29 -20.71
C HIS A 57 -20.56 -12.73 -20.57
N ASN A 58 -20.80 -13.39 -21.70
CA ASN A 58 -21.33 -14.74 -21.73
C ASN A 58 -20.20 -15.76 -21.46
N VAL A 59 -20.42 -16.66 -20.50
CA VAL A 59 -19.51 -17.76 -20.19
C VAL A 59 -20.25 -19.09 -20.31
N LYS A 60 -19.64 -20.01 -21.05
CA LYS A 60 -20.09 -21.40 -21.18
C LYS A 60 -19.23 -22.32 -20.34
N ILE A 61 -19.86 -23.07 -19.43
CA ILE A 61 -19.29 -24.25 -18.77
C ILE A 61 -19.66 -25.47 -19.63
N SER A 62 -18.68 -26.05 -20.31
CA SER A 62 -18.95 -27.03 -21.38
C SER A 62 -19.20 -28.45 -20.90
N ASN A 63 -18.74 -28.81 -19.70
CA ASN A 63 -18.85 -30.14 -19.11
C ASN A 63 -19.40 -30.06 -17.68
N SER A 64 -20.09 -31.12 -17.24
CA SER A 64 -20.40 -31.25 -15.82
C SER A 64 -19.14 -31.53 -15.01
N PHE A 65 -19.17 -31.15 -13.73
CA PHE A 65 -18.09 -31.39 -12.78
C PHE A 65 -18.67 -31.61 -11.38
N PHE A 66 -17.86 -32.17 -10.48
CA PHE A 66 -18.24 -32.25 -9.06
C PHE A 66 -17.55 -31.15 -8.28
N ILE A 67 -18.24 -30.51 -7.33
CA ILE A 67 -17.66 -29.53 -6.41
C ILE A 67 -17.98 -29.90 -4.96
N SER A 68 -17.09 -29.63 -4.01
CA SER A 68 -17.39 -29.88 -2.60
C SER A 68 -18.56 -29.02 -2.12
N GLN A 69 -19.45 -29.63 -1.33
CA GLN A 69 -20.67 -28.99 -0.82
C GLN A 69 -20.33 -27.77 0.04
N THR A 70 -19.28 -27.88 0.85
CA THR A 70 -18.70 -26.83 1.69
C THR A 70 -17.21 -26.71 1.38
N GLU A 71 -16.59 -25.69 1.98
CA GLU A 71 -15.14 -25.48 1.98
C GLU A 71 -14.43 -26.63 2.70
N VAL A 72 -13.16 -26.85 2.37
CA VAL A 72 -12.35 -27.90 3.00
C VAL A 72 -12.22 -27.61 4.49
N THR A 73 -12.57 -28.59 5.32
CA THR A 73 -12.53 -28.43 6.78
C THR A 73 -11.10 -28.45 7.32
N ALA A 74 -10.88 -27.85 8.49
CA ALA A 74 -9.59 -27.91 9.18
C ALA A 74 -9.13 -29.36 9.42
N LYS A 75 -10.06 -30.27 9.71
CA LYS A 75 -9.81 -31.70 9.90
C LYS A 75 -9.38 -32.38 8.59
N GLN A 76 -10.08 -32.12 7.49
CA GLN A 76 -9.74 -32.69 6.17
C GLN A 76 -8.37 -32.21 5.70
N PHE A 77 -8.08 -30.91 5.83
CA PHE A 77 -6.76 -30.37 5.49
C PHE A 77 -5.64 -30.90 6.41
N GLY A 78 -5.93 -31.11 7.69
CA GLY A 78 -5.02 -31.74 8.65
C GLY A 78 -4.62 -33.19 8.29
N GLU A 79 -5.36 -33.87 7.42
CA GLU A 79 -4.95 -35.18 6.87
C GLU A 79 -3.79 -35.05 5.87
N PHE A 80 -3.74 -33.97 5.11
CA PHE A 80 -2.64 -33.62 4.20
C PHE A 80 -1.45 -33.03 4.96
N LYS A 81 -1.72 -32.05 5.84
CA LYS A 81 -0.70 -31.30 6.57
C LYS A 81 -0.85 -31.51 8.08
N LYS A 82 -0.19 -32.57 8.61
CA LYS A 82 -0.34 -33.02 10.01
C LYS A 82 0.13 -32.00 11.06
N ASP A 83 0.98 -31.05 10.66
CA ASP A 83 1.43 -29.92 11.46
C ASP A 83 0.58 -28.66 11.29
N TYR A 84 -0.56 -28.74 10.58
CA TYR A 84 -1.55 -27.67 10.56
C TYR A 84 -2.08 -27.43 11.99
N ARG A 85 -2.00 -26.18 12.46
CA ARG A 85 -2.31 -25.77 13.84
C ARG A 85 -3.30 -24.60 13.82
N PHE A 86 -4.54 -24.87 13.45
CA PHE A 86 -5.66 -23.93 13.64
C PHE A 86 -6.74 -24.63 14.47
N ALA A 87 -6.67 -24.44 15.79
CA ALA A 87 -7.60 -25.05 16.73
C ALA A 87 -8.87 -24.18 16.85
N GLY A 88 -10.04 -24.80 16.66
CA GLY A 88 -11.35 -24.16 16.92
C GLY A 88 -12.13 -23.67 15.69
N GLU A 89 -11.59 -23.83 14.47
CA GLU A 89 -12.28 -23.44 13.24
C GLU A 89 -12.88 -24.65 12.51
N ASN A 90 -14.01 -24.45 11.83
CA ASN A 90 -14.65 -25.49 11.02
C ASN A 90 -13.90 -25.71 9.69
N TYR A 91 -13.26 -24.66 9.13
CA TYR A 91 -12.65 -24.65 7.80
C TYR A 91 -11.14 -24.44 7.81
N ALA A 92 -10.47 -24.91 6.76
CA ALA A 92 -9.06 -24.67 6.52
C ALA A 92 -8.88 -23.21 6.08
N ILE A 93 -8.23 -22.41 6.91
CA ILE A 93 -8.02 -20.97 6.73
C ILE A 93 -6.56 -20.61 7.00
N GLY A 94 -6.11 -19.45 6.52
CA GLY A 94 -4.69 -19.08 6.60
C GLY A 94 -3.80 -20.05 5.82
N VAL A 95 -4.33 -20.54 4.70
CA VAL A 95 -3.68 -21.44 3.76
C VAL A 95 -3.38 -20.62 2.52
N ASP A 96 -2.12 -20.58 2.10
CA ASP A 96 -1.75 -19.91 0.86
C ASP A 96 -2.28 -20.68 -0.37
N TRP A 97 -2.33 -20.02 -1.53
CA TRP A 97 -2.88 -20.63 -2.75
C TRP A 97 -2.12 -21.90 -3.16
N TYR A 98 -0.80 -21.93 -2.97
CA TYR A 98 0.03 -23.08 -3.32
C TYR A 98 -0.23 -24.28 -2.42
N GLU A 99 -0.50 -24.07 -1.13
CA GLU A 99 -0.87 -25.12 -0.19
C GLU A 99 -2.24 -25.71 -0.52
N ALA A 100 -3.22 -24.87 -0.88
CA ALA A 100 -4.52 -25.32 -1.36
C ALA A 100 -4.40 -26.15 -2.65
N ALA A 101 -3.61 -25.68 -3.62
CA ALA A 101 -3.34 -26.44 -4.84
C ALA A 101 -2.59 -27.76 -4.58
N LYS A 102 -1.64 -27.79 -3.63
CA LYS A 102 -0.94 -29.02 -3.22
C LYS A 102 -1.88 -30.02 -2.54
N PHE A 103 -2.84 -29.55 -1.74
CA PHE A 103 -3.88 -30.41 -1.17
C PHE A 103 -4.68 -31.11 -2.28
N CYS A 104 -5.13 -30.37 -3.29
CA CYS A 104 -5.84 -30.94 -4.44
C CYS A 104 -4.99 -31.98 -5.18
N LYS A 105 -3.71 -31.68 -5.42
CA LYS A 105 -2.78 -32.62 -6.05
C LYS A 105 -2.59 -33.89 -5.21
N TRP A 106 -2.36 -33.76 -3.91
CA TRP A 106 -2.20 -34.89 -3.00
C TRP A 106 -3.46 -35.78 -2.96
N LEU A 107 -4.65 -35.16 -2.92
CA LEU A 107 -5.90 -35.90 -2.93
C LEU A 107 -6.11 -36.64 -4.27
N SER A 108 -5.69 -36.02 -5.38
CA SER A 108 -5.69 -36.64 -6.71
C SER A 108 -4.85 -37.90 -6.76
N GLU A 109 -3.61 -37.82 -6.26
CA GLU A 109 -2.67 -38.95 -6.18
C GLU A 109 -3.21 -40.05 -5.24
N LYS A 110 -3.84 -39.68 -4.13
CA LYS A 110 -4.39 -40.61 -3.15
C LYS A 110 -5.56 -41.43 -3.71
N GLU A 111 -6.42 -40.82 -4.52
CA GLU A 111 -7.66 -41.44 -4.99
C GLU A 111 -7.61 -41.92 -6.44
N GLY A 112 -6.58 -41.54 -7.21
CA GLY A 112 -6.53 -41.82 -8.65
C GLY A 112 -7.52 -40.99 -9.47
N GLU A 113 -8.00 -39.88 -8.91
CA GLU A 113 -9.00 -38.97 -9.47
C GLU A 113 -8.38 -37.59 -9.72
N ASN A 114 -9.01 -36.72 -10.50
CA ASN A 114 -8.50 -35.36 -10.75
C ASN A 114 -9.19 -34.32 -9.87
N TYR A 115 -8.50 -33.82 -8.85
CA TYR A 115 -8.95 -32.72 -8.01
C TYR A 115 -8.16 -31.44 -8.26
N ARG A 116 -8.86 -30.30 -8.25
CA ARG A 116 -8.28 -28.95 -8.41
C ARG A 116 -9.10 -27.92 -7.64
N LEU A 117 -8.57 -26.70 -7.54
CA LEU A 117 -9.38 -25.53 -7.17
C LEU A 117 -10.42 -25.25 -8.27
N PRO A 118 -11.60 -24.70 -7.92
CA PRO A 118 -12.54 -24.23 -8.92
C PRO A 118 -11.90 -23.13 -9.76
N THR A 119 -12.26 -23.04 -11.04
CA THR A 119 -12.02 -21.78 -11.74
C THR A 119 -12.92 -20.69 -11.19
N GLU A 120 -12.54 -19.45 -11.42
CA GLU A 120 -13.35 -18.30 -11.07
C GLU A 120 -14.76 -18.38 -11.70
N ALA A 121 -14.82 -18.78 -12.97
CA ALA A 121 -16.10 -18.95 -13.67
C ALA A 121 -16.95 -20.09 -13.10
N GLU A 122 -16.34 -21.22 -12.74
CA GLU A 122 -17.05 -22.32 -12.06
C GLU A 122 -17.59 -21.86 -10.71
N TRP A 123 -16.78 -21.14 -9.92
CA TRP A 123 -17.20 -20.62 -8.62
C TRP A 123 -18.41 -19.70 -8.77
N GLU A 124 -18.36 -18.73 -9.69
CA GLU A 124 -19.47 -17.80 -9.90
C GLU A 124 -20.73 -18.50 -10.44
N TYR A 125 -20.57 -19.45 -11.38
CA TYR A 125 -21.68 -20.25 -11.91
C TYR A 125 -22.40 -21.03 -10.82
N VAL A 126 -21.63 -21.69 -9.94
CA VAL A 126 -22.17 -22.43 -8.80
C VAL A 126 -22.81 -21.48 -7.81
N CYS A 127 -22.15 -20.39 -7.45
CA CYS A 127 -22.63 -19.43 -6.47
C CYS A 127 -23.99 -18.81 -6.85
N ARG A 128 -24.18 -18.48 -8.14
CA ARG A 128 -25.45 -17.96 -8.68
C ARG A 128 -26.61 -18.96 -8.59
N ASN A 129 -26.31 -20.24 -8.50
CA ASN A 129 -27.28 -21.34 -8.51
C ASN A 129 -27.19 -22.22 -7.24
N ARG A 130 -26.52 -21.75 -6.18
CA ARG A 130 -26.11 -22.57 -5.04
C ARG A 130 -27.28 -23.27 -4.34
N GLU A 131 -28.42 -22.57 -4.17
CA GLU A 131 -29.63 -23.13 -3.55
C GLU A 131 -30.23 -24.25 -4.39
N LYS A 132 -30.22 -24.10 -5.72
CA LYS A 132 -30.70 -25.11 -6.66
C LYS A 132 -29.80 -26.35 -6.65
N PHE A 133 -28.48 -26.16 -6.54
CA PHE A 133 -27.52 -27.26 -6.54
C PHE A 133 -27.31 -27.90 -5.16
N GLY A 134 -27.68 -27.22 -4.07
CA GLY A 134 -27.44 -27.69 -2.70
C GLY A 134 -26.00 -27.48 -2.23
N VAL A 135 -25.31 -26.48 -2.79
CA VAL A 135 -23.97 -26.04 -2.36
C VAL A 135 -24.13 -25.01 -1.26
N GLU A 136 -23.38 -25.17 -0.17
CA GLU A 136 -23.52 -24.40 1.07
C GLU A 136 -22.35 -23.41 1.24
N ASN A 137 -22.56 -22.44 2.15
CA ASN A 137 -21.55 -21.48 2.64
C ASN A 137 -20.87 -20.57 1.61
N MET A 138 -21.45 -20.41 0.42
CA MET A 138 -20.94 -19.42 -0.53
C MET A 138 -21.44 -18.01 -0.17
N LEU A 139 -20.61 -16.99 -0.48
CA LEU A 139 -20.80 -15.53 -0.32
C LEU A 139 -20.29 -14.89 0.96
N ASP A 140 -20.70 -15.38 2.14
CA ASP A 140 -20.56 -14.64 3.40
C ASP A 140 -19.77 -15.40 4.50
N SER A 141 -19.34 -16.64 4.24
CA SER A 141 -18.68 -17.48 5.23
C SER A 141 -17.18 -17.16 5.36
N ILE A 142 -16.41 -17.54 4.34
CA ILE A 142 -14.99 -17.32 4.18
C ILE A 142 -14.73 -17.01 2.72
N HIS A 143 -13.68 -16.25 2.49
CA HIS A 143 -13.13 -16.03 1.17
C HIS A 143 -12.55 -17.34 0.62
N GLU A 144 -12.61 -17.50 -0.69
CA GLU A 144 -12.19 -18.74 -1.33
C GLU A 144 -11.21 -18.51 -2.47
N TRP A 145 -10.11 -19.26 -2.43
CA TRP A 145 -9.17 -19.33 -3.53
C TRP A 145 -9.81 -19.95 -4.78
N CYS A 146 -9.72 -19.22 -5.89
CA CYS A 146 -9.94 -19.76 -7.23
C CYS A 146 -8.60 -20.13 -7.88
N SER A 147 -8.62 -20.96 -8.91
CA SER A 147 -7.41 -21.39 -9.63
C SER A 147 -6.71 -20.24 -10.38
N ASP A 148 -7.49 -19.23 -10.74
CA ASP A 148 -7.21 -18.23 -11.77
C ASP A 148 -6.24 -17.16 -11.25
N TRP A 149 -5.36 -16.69 -12.12
CA TRP A 149 -4.70 -15.42 -11.89
C TRP A 149 -5.70 -14.28 -12.08
N TYR A 150 -5.61 -13.29 -11.20
CA TYR A 150 -6.46 -12.12 -11.27
C TYR A 150 -6.11 -11.27 -12.51
N GLY A 151 -7.13 -10.81 -13.22
CA GLY A 151 -7.04 -9.91 -14.36
C GLY A 151 -8.41 -9.38 -14.76
N GLU A 152 -8.43 -8.29 -15.52
CA GLU A 152 -9.66 -7.66 -16.00
C GLU A 152 -10.50 -8.61 -16.86
N TYR A 153 -11.83 -8.49 -16.75
CA TYR A 153 -12.73 -9.12 -17.70
C TYR A 153 -12.53 -8.59 -19.11
N VAL A 154 -12.63 -9.50 -20.07
CA VAL A 154 -12.58 -9.18 -21.50
C VAL A 154 -14.00 -9.07 -22.06
N ASP A 155 -14.19 -8.22 -23.05
CA ASP A 155 -15.47 -7.97 -23.72
C ASP A 155 -15.88 -9.08 -24.72
N LEU A 156 -15.50 -10.34 -24.44
CA LEU A 156 -15.68 -11.50 -25.33
C LEU A 156 -16.43 -12.63 -24.63
N ALA A 157 -17.18 -13.42 -25.40
CA ALA A 157 -17.76 -14.66 -24.90
C ALA A 157 -16.65 -15.72 -24.74
N LEU A 158 -16.67 -16.45 -23.62
CA LEU A 158 -15.64 -17.42 -23.27
C LEU A 158 -16.25 -18.81 -23.02
N THR A 159 -15.49 -19.87 -23.31
CA THR A 159 -15.83 -21.25 -22.94
C THR A 159 -14.77 -21.76 -22.00
N ASP A 160 -15.20 -22.23 -20.82
CA ASP A 160 -14.33 -22.71 -19.74
C ASP A 160 -13.12 -21.79 -19.48
N PRO A 161 -13.32 -20.51 -19.15
CA PRO A 161 -12.20 -19.58 -18.93
C PRO A 161 -11.37 -19.98 -17.70
N VAL A 162 -10.07 -19.74 -17.80
CA VAL A 162 -9.06 -20.01 -16.74
C VAL A 162 -8.34 -18.75 -16.27
N GLY A 163 -8.92 -17.58 -16.56
CA GLY A 163 -8.34 -16.27 -16.29
C GLY A 163 -7.09 -15.98 -17.13
N VAL A 164 -6.27 -15.04 -16.66
CA VAL A 164 -5.01 -14.68 -17.32
C VAL A 164 -3.90 -15.69 -16.99
N GLY A 165 -2.87 -15.80 -17.85
CA GLY A 165 -1.82 -16.81 -17.69
C GLY A 165 -0.85 -16.57 -16.52
N SER A 166 -0.73 -15.34 -16.04
CA SER A 166 0.16 -14.94 -14.94
C SER A 166 -0.29 -13.61 -14.34
N GLY A 167 0.11 -13.32 -13.10
CA GLY A 167 -0.23 -12.07 -12.42
C GLY A 167 0.54 -11.88 -11.11
N LEU A 168 0.20 -10.82 -10.38
CA LEU A 168 0.69 -10.60 -9.00
C LEU A 168 -0.20 -11.27 -7.96
N THR A 169 -1.47 -11.47 -8.29
CA THR A 169 -2.51 -11.95 -7.37
C THR A 169 -3.33 -13.06 -8.00
N LYS A 170 -3.83 -13.96 -7.14
CA LYS A 170 -4.82 -14.97 -7.47
C LYS A 170 -6.21 -14.46 -7.11
N VAL A 171 -7.20 -14.94 -7.85
CA VAL A 171 -8.60 -14.58 -7.60
C VAL A 171 -9.06 -15.17 -6.26
N VAL A 172 -9.71 -14.32 -5.48
CA VAL A 172 -10.43 -14.68 -4.27
C VAL A 172 -11.88 -14.25 -4.41
N ARG A 173 -12.81 -15.14 -4.03
CA ARG A 173 -14.26 -14.93 -4.14
C ARG A 173 -14.97 -15.10 -2.80
N GLY A 174 -16.10 -14.40 -2.63
CA GLY A 174 -16.99 -14.51 -1.46
C GLY A 174 -16.60 -13.61 -0.29
N GLY A 175 -17.18 -12.40 -0.23
CA GLY A 175 -16.98 -11.43 0.85
C GLY A 175 -15.95 -10.34 0.54
N LEU A 176 -15.66 -9.50 1.55
CA LEU A 176 -14.60 -8.48 1.51
C LEU A 176 -13.37 -8.93 2.35
N PRO A 177 -12.17 -9.07 1.74
CA PRO A 177 -10.94 -9.47 2.47
C PRO A 177 -10.48 -8.45 3.52
N ASP A 178 -10.72 -7.17 3.28
CA ASP A 178 -10.42 -6.05 4.16
C ASP A 178 -11.43 -5.95 5.34
N ILE A 179 -10.94 -5.65 6.56
CA ILE A 179 -11.79 -5.46 7.74
C ILE A 179 -12.29 -4.02 7.84
N PHE A 180 -13.54 -3.83 7.40
CA PHE A 180 -14.27 -2.58 7.54
C PHE A 180 -14.23 -1.94 8.95
N ILE A 181 -13.95 -0.64 8.99
CA ILE A 181 -14.29 0.22 10.13
C ILE A 181 -15.15 1.42 9.65
N LYS A 182 -16.45 1.21 9.78
CA LYS A 182 -17.56 2.16 10.04
C LYS A 182 -17.95 3.33 9.12
N GLU A 183 -17.22 3.79 8.10
CA GLU A 183 -17.66 5.04 7.41
C GLU A 183 -17.48 5.14 5.87
N TYR A 184 -17.87 4.18 5.01
CA TYR A 184 -17.81 4.41 3.54
C TYR A 184 -18.89 3.73 2.66
N THR A 185 -18.83 4.06 1.36
CA THR A 185 -19.83 4.10 0.26
C THR A 185 -20.64 2.82 -0.03
N TYR A 186 -20.14 1.62 0.29
CA TYR A 186 -20.80 0.36 -0.03
C TYR A 186 -21.17 -0.42 1.24
N PRO A 187 -22.44 -0.83 1.42
CA PRO A 187 -22.82 -1.65 2.55
C PRO A 187 -22.13 -3.01 2.47
N GLU A 188 -21.84 -3.67 3.61
CA GLU A 188 -21.24 -5.01 3.67
C GLU A 188 -21.93 -6.02 2.71
N LYS A 189 -23.26 -5.94 2.60
CA LYS A 189 -24.07 -6.75 1.66
C LYS A 189 -23.72 -6.58 0.19
N PHE A 190 -23.08 -5.47 -0.20
CA PHE A 190 -22.59 -5.26 -1.56
C PHE A 190 -21.53 -6.30 -1.94
N TYR A 191 -20.70 -6.72 -1.00
CA TYR A 191 -19.62 -7.68 -1.22
C TYR A 191 -20.09 -9.14 -1.15
N TYR A 192 -21.31 -9.37 -0.64
CA TYR A 192 -21.98 -10.68 -0.64
C TYR A 192 -22.76 -10.93 -1.93
N ARG A 193 -22.09 -10.75 -3.07
CA ARG A 193 -22.63 -11.01 -4.41
C ARG A 193 -21.76 -12.05 -5.13
N ALA A 194 -22.39 -12.83 -6.00
CA ALA A 194 -21.67 -13.85 -6.76
C ALA A 194 -20.58 -13.26 -7.68
N ALA A 195 -20.81 -12.04 -8.19
CA ALA A 195 -19.86 -11.34 -9.05
C ALA A 195 -18.70 -10.68 -8.27
N ASN A 196 -18.83 -10.49 -6.95
CA ASN A 196 -17.78 -9.87 -6.14
C ASN A 196 -16.50 -10.71 -6.18
N ARG A 197 -15.37 -10.05 -6.41
CA ARG A 197 -14.06 -10.68 -6.57
C ARG A 197 -12.99 -9.76 -6.01
N SER A 198 -11.89 -10.35 -5.58
CA SER A 198 -10.70 -9.64 -5.10
C SER A 198 -9.44 -10.33 -5.62
N GLY A 199 -8.30 -9.66 -5.50
CA GLY A 199 -6.98 -10.20 -5.82
C GLY A 199 -6.08 -10.25 -4.60
N ILE A 200 -5.60 -11.43 -4.21
CA ILE A 200 -4.63 -11.60 -3.12
C ILE A 200 -3.38 -12.29 -3.65
N ALA A 201 -2.20 -11.91 -3.14
CA ALA A 201 -0.95 -12.57 -3.51
C ALA A 201 -1.02 -14.08 -3.18
N PRO A 202 -0.57 -14.97 -4.07
CA PRO A 202 -0.68 -16.42 -3.88
C PRO A 202 0.07 -16.96 -2.66
N THR A 203 1.09 -16.24 -2.18
CA THR A 203 1.88 -16.57 -0.99
C THR A 203 1.33 -15.96 0.31
N PHE A 204 0.21 -15.23 0.23
CA PHE A 204 -0.42 -14.68 1.42
C PHE A 204 -1.11 -15.81 2.19
N ASP A 205 -0.53 -16.18 3.33
CA ASP A 205 -1.09 -17.12 4.30
C ASP A 205 -1.81 -16.41 5.46
N GLY A 206 -1.74 -15.07 5.49
CA GLY A 206 -2.22 -14.23 6.59
C GLY A 206 -1.56 -14.51 7.96
N PHE A 207 -0.47 -15.30 7.98
CA PHE A 207 0.28 -15.65 9.18
C PHE A 207 1.76 -15.88 8.89
N THR A 208 2.62 -15.15 9.59
CA THR A 208 3.94 -15.71 9.93
C THR A 208 3.84 -16.50 11.24
N LEU A 209 3.17 -17.66 11.24
CA LEU A 209 3.30 -18.65 12.33
C LEU A 209 4.78 -19.02 12.63
N PRO A 210 5.72 -19.00 11.67
CA PRO A 210 7.15 -19.13 11.96
C PRO A 210 7.70 -18.05 12.90
N ALA A 211 7.09 -16.86 12.96
CA ALA A 211 7.55 -15.79 13.85
C ALA A 211 7.55 -16.25 15.31
N LEU A 212 6.52 -16.98 15.77
CA LEU A 212 6.49 -17.48 17.15
C LEU A 212 7.58 -18.51 17.42
N THR A 213 7.77 -19.48 16.53
CA THR A 213 8.76 -20.56 16.68
C THR A 213 10.19 -20.03 16.54
N GLN A 214 10.38 -19.01 15.70
CA GLN A 214 11.68 -18.37 15.46
C GLN A 214 12.01 -17.36 16.57
N ILE A 215 11.04 -16.55 17.04
CA ILE A 215 11.16 -15.72 18.27
C ILE A 215 11.55 -16.60 19.46
N GLN A 216 11.01 -17.82 19.57
CA GLN A 216 11.39 -18.77 20.62
C GLN A 216 12.84 -19.26 20.48
N LYS A 217 13.35 -19.43 19.25
CA LYS A 217 14.73 -19.90 18.99
C LYS A 217 15.80 -18.81 19.13
N THR A 218 15.52 -17.55 18.78
CA THR A 218 16.49 -16.42 18.92
C THR A 218 16.53 -15.80 20.32
N ALA A 219 15.64 -16.22 21.23
CA ALA A 219 15.55 -15.71 22.60
C ALA A 219 16.76 -16.01 23.52
N THR A 220 17.81 -16.68 23.04
CA THR A 220 18.96 -17.09 23.84
C THR A 220 20.13 -16.10 23.85
N GLN A 221 20.07 -14.99 23.08
CA GLN A 221 21.19 -14.05 22.98
C GLN A 221 21.08 -12.75 23.80
N ASP A 222 19.96 -12.47 24.50
CA ASP A 222 19.72 -11.15 25.12
C ASP A 222 19.17 -11.18 26.58
N SER A 223 19.28 -12.30 27.30
CA SER A 223 18.67 -12.54 28.64
C SER A 223 19.18 -11.64 29.79
N GLY A 224 20.20 -10.82 29.57
CA GLY A 224 20.69 -9.82 30.54
C GLY A 224 20.19 -8.40 30.29
N ARG A 225 19.47 -8.15 29.18
CA ARG A 225 19.16 -6.81 28.69
C ARG A 225 17.84 -6.28 29.29
N ARG A 226 17.86 -5.01 29.72
CA ARG A 226 16.65 -4.28 30.16
C ARG A 226 16.33 -3.13 29.21
N LEU A 227 15.06 -2.96 28.86
CA LEU A 227 14.58 -1.87 28.00
C LEU A 227 14.02 -0.72 28.84
N PRO A 228 14.32 0.56 28.56
CA PRO A 228 13.96 1.71 29.41
C PRO A 228 12.49 2.15 29.24
N LYS A 229 11.58 1.26 29.62
CA LYS A 229 10.10 1.39 29.62
C LYS A 229 9.50 0.25 30.45
N LEU A 230 8.27 0.40 30.93
CA LEU A 230 7.48 -0.74 31.40
C LEU A 230 6.88 -1.49 30.20
N ALA A 231 6.80 -2.80 30.26
CA ALA A 231 6.04 -3.60 29.29
C ALA A 231 4.56 -3.53 29.67
N GLY A 232 3.65 -3.34 28.72
CA GLY A 232 2.23 -3.23 29.06
C GLY A 232 1.26 -3.74 28.01
N ILE A 233 0.06 -4.02 28.48
CA ILE A 233 -1.12 -4.40 27.71
C ILE A 233 -2.27 -3.46 28.08
N ILE A 234 -3.01 -3.03 27.06
CA ILE A 234 -4.34 -2.43 27.18
C ILE A 234 -5.38 -3.52 26.94
N TYR A 235 -6.52 -3.42 27.62
CA TYR A 235 -7.69 -4.28 27.52
C TYR A 235 -8.90 -3.41 27.17
N ASP A 236 -9.81 -3.88 26.31
CA ASP A 236 -11.06 -3.18 25.96
C ASP A 236 -12.18 -3.37 27.01
N ASP A 237 -11.83 -3.98 28.16
CA ASP A 237 -12.72 -4.22 29.28
C ASP A 237 -12.04 -3.87 30.61
N LEU A 238 -12.85 -3.52 31.61
CA LEU A 238 -12.36 -3.15 32.95
C LEU A 238 -11.84 -4.34 33.77
N ASN A 239 -12.13 -5.58 33.35
CA ASN A 239 -11.77 -6.79 34.09
C ASN A 239 -10.46 -7.44 33.59
N PHE A 240 -9.72 -6.77 32.71
CA PHE A 240 -8.43 -7.24 32.18
C PHE A 240 -8.52 -8.60 31.45
N LYS A 241 -9.63 -8.88 30.77
CA LYS A 241 -9.82 -10.15 30.03
C LYS A 241 -9.54 -9.98 28.55
N ASN A 242 -10.00 -8.87 28.01
CA ASN A 242 -10.04 -8.56 26.61
C ASN A 242 -8.87 -7.66 26.20
N VAL A 243 -7.65 -8.17 26.26
CA VAL A 243 -6.44 -7.58 25.65
C VAL A 243 -6.70 -6.94 24.26
N LEU A 244 -6.53 -5.64 24.15
CA LEU A 244 -6.71 -4.80 22.96
C LEU A 244 -5.39 -4.53 22.24
N ALA A 245 -4.34 -4.13 22.97
CA ALA A 245 -3.08 -3.69 22.37
C ALA A 245 -1.87 -3.91 23.29
N LEU A 246 -0.68 -4.09 22.71
CA LEU A 246 0.56 -3.82 23.43
C LEU A 246 0.74 -2.32 23.58
N TYR A 247 1.08 -1.90 24.79
CA TYR A 247 1.30 -0.50 25.08
C TYR A 247 2.40 -0.35 26.11
N PRO A 248 3.68 -0.35 25.69
CA PRO A 248 4.77 -0.11 26.61
C PRO A 248 4.72 1.32 27.14
N LEU A 249 4.96 1.50 28.43
CA LEU A 249 4.88 2.80 29.09
C LEU A 249 6.29 3.30 29.42
N PRO A 250 6.86 4.21 28.61
CA PRO A 250 8.21 4.72 28.85
C PRO A 250 8.28 5.61 30.10
N PHE A 251 7.21 6.32 30.45
CA PHE A 251 7.10 7.12 31.67
C PHE A 251 5.63 7.33 32.02
N VAL A 252 5.34 7.56 33.30
CA VAL A 252 3.96 7.68 33.81
C VAL A 252 3.58 9.15 33.89
N ASN A 253 3.33 9.76 32.74
CA ASN A 253 2.78 11.11 32.62
C ASN A 253 1.93 11.21 31.33
N SER A 254 0.82 10.48 31.30
CA SER A 254 -0.11 10.53 30.18
C SER A 254 -1.37 11.27 30.60
N SER A 255 -1.56 12.48 30.08
CA SER A 255 -2.82 13.23 30.17
C SER A 255 -3.72 13.02 28.94
N ALA A 256 -3.43 12.01 28.13
CA ALA A 256 -4.11 11.72 26.88
C ALA A 256 -3.68 10.34 26.33
N LEU A 257 -4.24 9.24 26.84
CA LEU A 257 -4.27 7.97 26.10
C LEU A 257 -5.39 8.03 25.04
N LYS A 258 -5.37 9.12 24.25
CA LYS A 258 -6.46 9.63 23.39
C LYS A 258 -6.80 8.77 22.18
N TRP A 259 -6.03 7.73 21.89
CA TRP A 259 -6.24 6.86 20.72
C TRP A 259 -7.05 5.62 21.05
N ILE A 260 -7.40 5.39 22.31
CA ILE A 260 -8.32 4.31 22.68
C ILE A 260 -9.72 4.91 22.56
N ASP A 261 -10.39 4.68 21.42
CA ASP A 261 -11.75 5.14 21.12
C ASP A 261 -12.83 4.28 21.84
N HIS A 262 -12.50 3.83 23.05
CA HIS A 262 -13.37 3.04 23.91
C HIS A 262 -13.58 3.82 25.20
N ASN A 263 -14.84 3.93 25.62
CA ASN A 263 -15.16 4.55 26.91
C ASN A 263 -14.61 3.69 28.05
N ASP A 264 -14.78 2.37 27.98
CA ASP A 264 -14.32 1.46 29.04
C ASP A 264 -13.08 0.69 28.58
N TRP A 265 -11.96 0.84 29.28
CA TRP A 265 -10.74 0.08 29.02
C TRP A 265 -9.86 -0.02 30.27
N ALA A 266 -8.95 -0.99 30.28
CA ALA A 266 -7.99 -1.16 31.38
C ALA A 266 -6.57 -1.34 30.86
N ALA A 267 -5.58 -1.17 31.73
CA ALA A 267 -4.18 -1.36 31.39
C ALA A 267 -3.35 -1.92 32.52
N LYS A 268 -2.46 -2.83 32.14
CA LYS A 268 -1.50 -3.49 33.03
C LYS A 268 -0.10 -3.23 32.50
N TRP A 269 0.74 -2.63 33.32
CA TRP A 269 2.16 -2.46 33.07
C TRP A 269 2.99 -3.22 34.08
N VAL A 270 4.09 -3.83 33.63
CA VAL A 270 5.04 -4.58 34.45
C VAL A 270 6.46 -4.21 34.07
N GLY A 271 7.35 -4.28 35.04
CA GLY A 271 8.77 -4.06 34.85
C GLY A 271 9.41 -3.75 36.19
N SER A 272 10.26 -2.75 36.21
CA SER A 272 10.96 -2.31 37.41
C SER A 272 11.25 -0.83 37.38
N ILE A 273 11.48 -0.28 38.57
CA ILE A 273 11.94 1.06 38.79
C ILE A 273 13.33 1.05 39.46
N ILE A 274 14.23 1.92 39.01
CA ILE A 274 15.54 2.13 39.61
C ILE A 274 15.43 3.22 40.66
N ALA A 275 15.77 2.90 41.90
CA ALA A 275 15.71 3.86 43.00
C ALA A 275 16.79 4.96 42.86
N PRO A 276 16.42 6.25 42.97
CA PRO A 276 17.35 7.36 42.74
C PRO A 276 18.26 7.61 43.96
N ILE A 277 17.83 7.20 45.15
CA ILE A 277 18.48 7.44 46.43
C ILE A 277 18.33 6.23 47.36
N SER A 278 19.13 6.21 48.43
CA SER A 278 18.90 5.38 49.60
C SER A 278 18.14 6.21 50.63
N GLY A 279 17.01 5.72 51.12
CA GLY A 279 16.17 6.43 52.10
C GLY A 279 14.68 6.40 51.73
N GLU A 280 13.91 7.21 52.45
CA GLU A 280 12.47 7.34 52.24
C GLU A 280 12.17 8.14 50.96
N VAL A 281 11.46 7.51 50.02
CA VAL A 281 10.92 8.11 48.81
C VAL A 281 9.41 8.12 48.90
N VAL A 282 8.80 9.29 48.68
CA VAL A 282 7.34 9.44 48.64
C VAL A 282 6.89 9.25 47.20
N PHE A 283 6.05 8.26 46.93
CA PHE A 283 5.35 8.11 45.66
C PHE A 283 3.99 8.78 45.75
N ARG A 284 3.57 9.51 44.70
CA ARG A 284 2.21 10.06 44.61
C ARG A 284 1.62 9.79 43.23
N ILE A 285 0.38 9.32 43.19
CA ILE A 285 -0.38 9.14 41.95
C ILE A 285 -1.36 10.31 41.77
N ASP A 286 -1.56 10.72 40.51
CA ASP A 286 -2.68 11.52 40.06
C ASP A 286 -3.31 10.80 38.86
N SER A 287 -4.45 10.15 39.11
CA SER A 287 -5.26 9.54 38.07
C SER A 287 -6.69 10.09 38.04
N ASP A 288 -7.40 9.79 36.96
CA ASP A 288 -8.84 10.05 36.80
C ASP A 288 -9.71 8.87 37.25
N ASN A 289 -9.14 7.68 37.38
CA ASN A 289 -9.84 6.42 37.66
C ASN A 289 -8.99 5.46 38.51
N GLU A 290 -9.61 4.35 38.94
CA GLU A 290 -9.00 3.36 39.83
C GLU A 290 -7.61 2.93 39.34
N THR A 291 -6.62 3.14 40.21
CA THR A 291 -5.22 2.82 39.91
C THR A 291 -4.63 2.06 41.07
N ARG A 292 -3.97 0.94 40.77
CA ARG A 292 -3.21 0.15 41.74
C ARG A 292 -1.76 0.04 41.32
N ILE A 293 -0.85 0.39 42.22
CA ILE A 293 0.59 0.29 42.02
C ILE A 293 1.17 -0.67 43.05
N GLU A 294 1.82 -1.72 42.54
CA GLU A 294 2.59 -2.68 43.33
C GLU A 294 4.08 -2.40 43.14
N LEU A 295 4.84 -2.32 44.23
CA LEU A 295 6.28 -2.18 44.23
C LEU A 295 6.89 -3.27 45.12
N ASP A 296 7.80 -4.07 44.56
CA ASP A 296 8.45 -5.21 45.21
C ASP A 296 7.44 -6.20 45.84
N GLY A 297 6.34 -6.46 45.12
CA GLY A 297 5.25 -7.35 45.54
C GLY A 297 4.28 -6.75 46.58
N LYS A 298 4.45 -5.49 46.98
CA LYS A 298 3.57 -4.79 47.93
C LYS A 298 2.75 -3.72 47.24
N ILE A 299 1.45 -3.66 47.51
CA ILE A 299 0.60 -2.56 47.06
C ILE A 299 1.01 -1.29 47.82
N ILE A 300 1.50 -0.30 47.09
CA ILE A 300 1.89 0.99 47.66
C ILE A 300 0.84 2.08 47.41
N LEU A 301 0.05 1.97 46.33
CA LEU A 301 -1.01 2.91 45.99
C LEU A 301 -2.20 2.11 45.42
N ASN A 302 -3.43 2.49 45.78
CA ASN A 302 -4.68 1.81 45.41
C ASN A 302 -5.88 2.77 45.25
N SER A 303 -5.64 4.07 45.02
CA SER A 303 -6.69 5.06 44.76
C SER A 303 -6.18 6.25 43.94
N GLU A 304 -7.12 7.05 43.40
CA GLU A 304 -6.88 8.04 42.35
C GLU A 304 -5.96 9.21 42.70
N ARG A 305 -5.72 9.46 43.98
CA ARG A 305 -4.88 10.57 44.47
C ARG A 305 -4.20 10.22 45.78
N GLN A 306 -3.53 9.07 45.82
CA GLN A 306 -2.83 8.58 47.00
C GLN A 306 -1.35 8.97 46.99
N SER A 307 -0.76 9.05 48.18
CA SER A 307 0.69 9.03 48.35
C SER A 307 1.12 7.93 49.33
N ALA A 308 2.34 7.42 49.15
CA ALA A 308 2.91 6.40 50.00
C ALA A 308 4.42 6.59 50.15
N ARG A 309 4.93 6.32 51.35
CA ARG A 309 6.35 6.35 51.68
C ARG A 309 6.93 4.95 51.53
N VAL A 310 8.03 4.85 50.79
CA VAL A 310 8.75 3.58 50.60
C VAL A 310 10.23 3.81 50.85
N SER A 311 10.84 2.98 51.69
CA SER A 311 12.29 2.99 51.87
C SER A 311 12.97 2.23 50.73
N LEU A 312 13.80 2.93 49.97
CA LEU A 312 14.54 2.37 48.83
C LEU A 312 16.05 2.42 49.06
N GLN A 313 16.81 1.64 48.29
CA GLN A 313 18.27 1.65 48.24
C GLN A 313 18.73 2.16 46.88
N LYS A 314 19.62 3.15 46.85
CA LYS A 314 20.09 3.79 45.62
C LYS A 314 20.58 2.76 44.60
N ASN A 315 20.19 2.93 43.35
CA ASN A 315 20.51 2.06 42.20
C ASN A 315 19.99 0.62 42.30
N LYS A 316 19.28 0.24 43.38
CA LYS A 316 18.57 -1.04 43.42
C LYS A 316 17.37 -1.00 42.49
N ILE A 317 17.17 -2.10 41.78
CA ILE A 317 16.05 -2.32 40.86
C ILE A 317 14.91 -2.96 41.65
N TYR A 318 13.74 -2.34 41.63
CA TYR A 318 12.55 -2.82 42.32
C TYR A 318 11.48 -3.18 41.29
N PRO A 319 10.91 -4.41 41.31
CA PRO A 319 9.80 -4.78 40.45
C PRO A 319 8.61 -3.85 40.67
N ILE A 320 8.00 -3.34 39.61
CA ILE A 320 6.81 -2.48 39.66
C ILE A 320 5.72 -3.01 38.74
N LYS A 321 4.48 -3.00 39.21
CA LYS A 321 3.29 -3.24 38.39
C LYS A 321 2.30 -2.10 38.58
N ILE A 322 1.67 -1.70 37.48
CA ILE A 322 0.65 -0.64 37.47
C ILE A 322 -0.58 -1.23 36.81
N TYR A 323 -1.71 -1.14 37.50
CA TYR A 323 -3.04 -1.47 37.00
C TYR A 323 -3.85 -0.18 36.97
N TYR A 324 -4.53 0.07 35.86
CA TYR A 324 -5.33 1.27 35.63
C TYR A 324 -6.61 0.87 34.91
N THR A 325 -7.73 1.42 35.32
CA THR A 325 -9.00 1.33 34.59
C THR A 325 -9.41 2.73 34.13
N HIS A 326 -10.26 2.81 33.10
CA HIS A 326 -10.81 4.06 32.59
C HIS A 326 -12.24 3.84 32.12
N ASN A 327 -13.15 4.73 32.48
CA ASN A 327 -14.59 4.68 32.20
C ASN A 327 -15.10 5.99 31.57
N GLY A 328 -14.50 6.38 30.46
CA GLY A 328 -14.87 7.52 29.64
C GLY A 328 -14.21 8.84 30.06
N GLY A 329 -14.27 9.83 29.16
CA GLY A 329 -13.65 11.14 29.37
C GLY A 329 -12.16 11.18 29.03
N LEU A 330 -11.43 12.15 29.59
CA LEU A 330 -9.98 12.29 29.36
C LEU A 330 -9.19 11.47 30.37
N SER A 331 -8.48 10.45 29.90
CA SER A 331 -7.57 9.65 30.72
C SER A 331 -6.42 10.46 31.31
N ARG A 332 -6.16 10.28 32.61
CA ARG A 332 -5.06 10.91 33.35
C ARG A 332 -4.35 9.86 34.17
N LEU A 333 -3.04 9.70 33.96
CA LEU A 333 -2.20 8.83 34.79
C LEU A 333 -0.82 9.48 34.93
N LYS A 334 -0.52 9.97 36.13
CA LYS A 334 0.77 10.58 36.48
C LYS A 334 1.31 10.01 37.78
N LEU A 335 2.56 9.54 37.75
CA LEU A 335 3.26 9.05 38.94
C LEU A 335 4.44 9.96 39.25
N TYR A 336 4.45 10.44 40.49
CA TYR A 336 5.45 11.33 41.03
C TYR A 336 6.26 10.63 42.10
N TRP A 337 7.48 11.14 42.29
CA TRP A 337 8.26 10.86 43.48
C TRP A 337 8.83 12.15 44.11
N SER A 338 9.14 12.09 45.40
CA SER A 338 9.88 13.12 46.12
C SER A 338 10.67 12.52 47.27
N TRP A 339 11.64 13.26 47.79
CA TRP A 339 12.40 12.88 49.00
C TRP A 339 12.98 14.13 49.67
N LYS A 340 13.67 13.96 50.79
CA LYS A 340 14.29 15.07 51.52
C LYS A 340 15.24 15.86 50.58
N ASN A 341 14.93 17.14 50.36
CA ASN A 341 15.64 18.07 49.46
C ASN A 341 15.47 17.80 47.95
N GLN A 342 14.45 17.05 47.55
CA GLN A 342 14.02 16.94 46.15
C GLN A 342 12.51 17.19 46.09
N ASP A 343 12.14 18.26 45.39
CA ASP A 343 10.75 18.58 45.13
C ASP A 343 10.06 17.48 44.33
N GLU A 344 8.74 17.43 44.45
CA GLU A 344 7.91 16.51 43.70
C GLU A 344 8.15 16.64 42.20
N THR A 345 8.57 15.54 41.59
CA THR A 345 8.83 15.46 40.17
C THR A 345 8.19 14.20 39.59
N ILE A 346 7.80 14.27 38.33
CA ILE A 346 7.37 13.09 37.57
C ILE A 346 8.54 12.14 37.49
N ILE A 347 8.28 10.85 37.72
CA ILE A 347 9.32 9.83 37.62
C ILE A 347 9.87 9.80 36.18
N PRO A 348 11.18 10.04 35.99
CA PRO A 348 11.76 10.15 34.66
C PRO A 348 11.76 8.79 33.96
N ARG A 349 11.68 8.81 32.61
CA ARG A 349 11.70 7.60 31.77
C ARG A 349 12.83 6.64 32.12
N MET A 350 14.03 7.17 32.41
CA MET A 350 15.21 6.35 32.72
C MET A 350 15.10 5.57 34.03
N ALA A 351 14.15 5.92 34.91
CA ALA A 351 13.90 5.14 36.12
C ALA A 351 13.15 3.84 35.80
N PHE A 352 12.36 3.79 34.72
CA PHE A 352 11.61 2.59 34.36
C PHE A 352 12.40 1.68 33.43
N SER A 353 12.28 0.38 33.66
CA SER A 353 12.76 -0.63 32.73
C SER A 353 12.02 -1.95 32.85
N HIS A 354 12.05 -2.81 31.83
CA HIS A 354 11.64 -4.21 31.96
C HIS A 354 12.75 -5.13 31.45
N SER A 355 12.85 -6.31 32.06
CA SER A 355 13.67 -7.42 31.57
C SER A 355 13.07 -8.03 30.30
N PHE A 356 13.89 -8.72 29.54
CA PHE A 356 13.45 -9.45 28.36
C PHE A 356 12.32 -10.45 28.68
N GLU A 357 12.40 -11.13 29.82
CA GLU A 357 11.43 -12.11 30.31
C GLU A 357 10.08 -11.47 30.64
N GLU A 358 10.08 -10.32 31.31
CA GLU A 358 8.86 -9.55 31.61
C GLU A 358 8.19 -9.10 30.30
N GLY A 359 8.96 -8.55 29.36
CA GLY A 359 8.47 -8.16 28.04
C GLY A 359 7.91 -9.34 27.25
N LYS A 360 8.61 -10.49 27.27
CA LYS A 360 8.17 -11.73 26.64
C LYS A 360 6.88 -12.27 27.26
N ALA A 361 6.72 -12.18 28.57
CA ALA A 361 5.51 -12.65 29.26
C ALA A 361 4.29 -11.82 28.86
N VAL A 362 4.40 -10.49 28.91
CA VAL A 362 3.37 -9.55 28.43
C VAL A 362 3.06 -9.82 26.95
N LYS A 363 4.08 -9.99 26.12
CA LYS A 363 3.86 -10.30 24.70
C LYS A 363 3.18 -11.65 24.49
N THR A 364 3.52 -12.66 25.28
CA THR A 364 2.90 -13.99 25.17
C THR A 364 1.42 -13.93 25.53
N GLU A 365 1.06 -13.13 26.53
CA GLU A 365 -0.34 -12.84 26.89
C GLU A 365 -1.07 -12.15 25.72
N TYR A 366 -0.47 -11.09 25.15
CA TYR A 366 -1.03 -10.38 23.98
C TYR A 366 -1.16 -11.26 22.72
N LEU A 367 -0.13 -12.04 22.39
CA LEU A 367 -0.19 -12.91 21.22
C LEU A 367 -1.27 -13.98 21.40
N LYS A 368 -1.33 -14.64 22.56
CA LYS A 368 -2.38 -15.64 22.85
C LYS A 368 -3.78 -15.06 22.69
N SER A 369 -4.01 -13.82 23.15
CA SER A 369 -5.31 -13.17 22.96
C SER A 369 -5.56 -12.75 21.51
N LEU A 370 -4.55 -12.25 20.80
CA LEU A 370 -4.65 -11.93 19.37
C LEU A 370 -5.05 -13.15 18.55
N PHE A 371 -4.42 -14.31 18.78
CA PHE A 371 -4.77 -15.57 18.11
C PHE A 371 -6.24 -15.95 18.33
N SER A 372 -6.81 -15.59 19.48
CA SER A 372 -8.23 -15.84 19.77
C SER A 372 -9.21 -14.79 19.22
N ARG A 373 -8.78 -13.53 19.03
CA ARG A 373 -9.69 -12.41 18.68
C ARG A 373 -9.52 -11.82 17.28
N TYR A 374 -8.30 -11.77 16.75
CA TYR A 374 -8.00 -10.96 15.56
C TYR A 374 -7.29 -11.70 14.43
N VAL A 375 -6.61 -12.82 14.69
CA VAL A 375 -5.97 -13.56 13.60
C VAL A 375 -6.89 -14.65 13.08
N LYS A 376 -7.77 -14.24 12.15
CA LYS A 376 -8.42 -15.17 11.22
C LYS A 376 -8.29 -14.58 9.80
N PRO A 377 -7.22 -14.85 9.04
CA PRO A 377 -7.29 -14.67 7.59
C PRO A 377 -8.40 -15.59 7.13
N SER A 378 -9.43 -15.02 6.53
CA SER A 378 -10.65 -15.74 6.17
C SER A 378 -10.53 -16.37 4.78
N ILE A 379 -9.34 -16.65 4.26
CA ILE A 379 -9.21 -17.31 2.95
C ILE A 379 -9.00 -18.81 3.15
N GLY A 380 -10.01 -19.57 2.74
CA GLY A 380 -9.97 -21.02 2.58
C GLY A 380 -10.16 -21.40 1.11
N PHE A 381 -10.68 -22.60 0.88
CA PHE A 381 -10.92 -23.08 -0.47
C PHE A 381 -11.91 -24.25 -0.48
N ARG A 382 -12.55 -24.44 -1.63
CA ARG A 382 -13.30 -25.65 -1.99
C ARG A 382 -12.59 -26.39 -3.11
N ILE A 383 -12.98 -27.65 -3.35
CA ILE A 383 -12.35 -28.50 -4.37
C ILE A 383 -13.35 -28.89 -5.45
N VAL A 384 -12.85 -28.98 -6.68
CA VAL A 384 -13.54 -29.53 -7.85
C VAL A 384 -12.90 -30.85 -8.22
N GLN A 385 -13.71 -31.87 -8.52
CA GLN A 385 -13.27 -33.09 -9.18
C GLN A 385 -13.68 -33.05 -10.65
N ALA A 386 -12.71 -32.77 -11.52
CA ALA A 386 -12.84 -32.73 -12.97
C ALA A 386 -11.44 -32.74 -13.61
N PRO A 387 -11.32 -33.10 -14.90
CA PRO A 387 -10.09 -32.90 -15.65
C PRO A 387 -9.60 -31.45 -15.61
N ALA A 388 -8.32 -31.26 -15.93
CA ALA A 388 -7.78 -29.92 -16.19
C ALA A 388 -8.48 -29.30 -17.40
N ILE A 389 -8.82 -28.02 -17.29
CA ILE A 389 -9.41 -27.25 -18.38
C ILE A 389 -8.33 -26.95 -19.42
N LYS A 390 -8.66 -27.14 -20.70
CA LYS A 390 -7.73 -27.00 -21.83
C LYS A 390 -7.81 -25.64 -22.54
N SER A 391 -8.66 -24.73 -22.06
CA SER A 391 -8.78 -23.39 -22.62
C SER A 391 -7.48 -22.61 -22.45
N GLU A 392 -7.11 -21.87 -23.48
CA GLU A 392 -5.97 -20.96 -23.40
C GLU A 392 -6.28 -19.81 -22.43
N PRO A 393 -5.33 -19.41 -21.58
CA PRO A 393 -5.49 -18.25 -20.72
C PRO A 393 -5.76 -16.98 -21.54
N THR A 394 -6.58 -16.08 -20.99
CA THR A 394 -6.77 -14.78 -21.59
C THR A 394 -5.45 -13.98 -21.55
N GLN A 395 -5.28 -13.13 -22.55
CA GLN A 395 -4.07 -12.32 -22.66
C GLN A 395 -3.96 -11.31 -21.51
N ASN A 396 -2.86 -11.38 -20.76
CA ASN A 396 -2.51 -10.42 -19.72
C ASN A 396 -1.97 -9.12 -20.35
N GLU A 397 -2.79 -8.08 -20.40
CA GLU A 397 -2.38 -6.75 -20.82
C GLU A 397 -1.86 -5.98 -19.61
N LEU A 398 -0.54 -6.00 -19.39
CA LEU A 398 0.04 -5.22 -18.30
C LEU A 398 -0.18 -3.71 -18.54
N PRO A 399 -0.38 -2.91 -17.48
CA PRO A 399 -0.57 -1.47 -17.57
C PRO A 399 0.56 -0.76 -18.34
N PHE A 400 0.22 0.31 -19.07
CA PHE A 400 1.17 0.96 -19.98
C PHE A 400 2.42 1.54 -19.29
N VAL A 401 2.32 1.92 -18.01
CA VAL A 401 3.48 2.34 -17.19
C VAL A 401 4.57 1.25 -17.08
N ARG A 402 4.21 -0.01 -17.33
CA ARG A 402 5.06 -1.21 -17.36
C ARG A 402 5.40 -1.70 -18.78
N GLN A 403 4.94 -0.99 -19.81
CA GLN A 403 5.12 -1.36 -21.22
C GLN A 403 6.12 -0.44 -21.94
N CYS A 404 6.74 -0.99 -22.98
CA CYS A 404 7.63 -0.25 -23.89
C CYS A 404 8.82 0.42 -23.17
N ILE A 405 9.42 -0.27 -22.20
CA ILE A 405 10.51 0.25 -21.35
C ILE A 405 11.87 -0.12 -21.93
N LYS A 406 12.67 0.90 -22.26
CA LYS A 406 14.03 0.75 -22.81
C LYS A 406 14.94 0.15 -21.74
N GLN A 407 15.46 -1.05 -21.95
CA GLN A 407 16.38 -1.68 -20.98
C GLN A 407 17.80 -1.11 -21.07
N GLU A 408 18.18 -0.61 -22.24
CA GLU A 408 19.45 0.03 -22.50
C GLU A 408 19.21 1.43 -23.04
N ILE A 409 20.02 2.38 -22.59
CA ILE A 409 19.96 3.78 -23.02
C ILE A 409 21.37 4.32 -23.32
N PRO A 410 21.48 5.40 -24.11
CA PRO A 410 22.74 6.10 -24.30
C PRO A 410 23.24 6.64 -22.96
N LYS A 411 24.55 6.53 -22.73
CA LYS A 411 25.18 6.97 -21.48
C LYS A 411 24.78 8.42 -21.12
N PRO A 412 24.24 8.67 -19.92
CA PRO A 412 23.85 10.02 -19.52
C PRO A 412 25.05 10.97 -19.43
N ASN A 413 24.91 12.16 -20.02
CA ASN A 413 25.87 13.24 -19.83
C ASN A 413 25.75 13.83 -18.42
N LYS A 414 26.86 14.25 -17.80
CA LYS A 414 26.81 14.97 -16.52
C LYS A 414 26.41 16.43 -16.76
N ILE A 415 25.40 16.93 -16.05
CA ILE A 415 24.84 18.27 -16.24
C ILE A 415 24.88 19.04 -14.91
N ARG A 416 26.09 19.43 -14.50
CA ARG A 416 26.31 20.02 -13.16
C ARG A 416 26.86 21.44 -13.15
N SER A 417 27.35 21.96 -14.28
CA SER A 417 28.16 23.19 -14.28
C SER A 417 27.36 24.50 -14.29
N LYS A 418 26.09 24.48 -14.71
CA LYS A 418 25.23 25.68 -14.77
C LYS A 418 23.93 25.50 -13.97
N PRO A 419 23.41 26.54 -13.30
CA PRO A 419 22.09 26.48 -12.65
C PRO A 419 21.00 26.02 -13.63
N TYR A 420 20.23 25.00 -13.25
CA TYR A 420 19.08 24.52 -14.01
C TYR A 420 17.86 24.39 -13.10
N PHE A 421 16.70 24.81 -13.60
CA PHE A 421 15.41 24.66 -12.91
C PHE A 421 14.28 24.55 -13.92
N ARG A 422 13.35 23.63 -13.67
CA ARG A 422 12.14 23.42 -14.45
C ARG A 422 11.01 22.84 -13.59
N LYS A 423 9.77 23.10 -14.00
CA LYS A 423 8.52 22.52 -13.52
C LYS A 423 7.76 21.84 -14.65
N ARG A 424 7.00 20.78 -14.34
CA ARG A 424 6.02 20.11 -15.21
C ARG A 424 4.78 19.74 -14.41
N PHE A 425 3.63 19.61 -15.09
CA PHE A 425 2.54 18.78 -14.56
C PHE A 425 2.99 17.32 -14.55
N LEU A 426 2.63 16.61 -13.48
CA LEU A 426 2.96 15.19 -13.33
C LEU A 426 1.76 14.32 -13.67
N HIS A 427 0.60 14.62 -13.08
CA HIS A 427 -0.66 13.97 -13.40
C HIS A 427 -1.58 14.91 -14.19
N PRO A 428 -2.42 14.34 -15.07
CA PRO A 428 -3.47 15.09 -15.73
C PRO A 428 -4.63 15.38 -14.77
N VAL A 429 -5.51 16.28 -15.17
CA VAL A 429 -6.81 16.49 -14.50
C VAL A 429 -7.93 16.18 -15.49
N PRO A 430 -8.70 15.12 -15.27
CA PRO A 430 -8.54 14.02 -14.29
C PRO A 430 -7.24 13.19 -14.49
N PRO A 431 -6.81 12.33 -13.52
CA PRO A 431 -7.54 11.93 -12.34
C PRO A 431 -7.32 12.85 -11.15
N ASP A 432 -6.40 13.80 -11.24
CA ASP A 432 -5.98 14.51 -10.05
C ASP A 432 -7.07 15.43 -9.49
N ASN A 433 -7.56 15.09 -8.29
CA ASN A 433 -8.63 15.78 -7.59
C ASN A 433 -10.00 15.67 -8.28
N SER A 434 -10.22 14.66 -9.12
CA SER A 434 -11.46 14.44 -9.88
C SER A 434 -12.37 13.37 -9.31
N ASP A 435 -13.67 13.45 -9.58
CA ASP A 435 -14.57 12.35 -9.19
C ASP A 435 -14.46 11.14 -10.15
N LYS A 436 -15.03 10.00 -9.76
CA LYS A 436 -14.97 8.76 -10.58
C LYS A 436 -15.63 8.94 -11.95
N GLU A 437 -16.61 9.81 -12.08
CA GLU A 437 -17.31 10.06 -13.34
C GLU A 437 -16.43 10.86 -14.31
N GLU A 438 -15.79 11.92 -13.83
CA GLU A 438 -14.79 12.70 -14.56
C GLU A 438 -13.67 11.78 -15.08
N ILE A 439 -13.13 10.92 -14.21
CA ILE A 439 -12.06 9.96 -14.54
C ILE A 439 -12.51 9.02 -15.65
N LYS A 440 -13.65 8.33 -15.47
CA LYS A 440 -14.15 7.36 -16.46
C LYS A 440 -14.45 8.00 -17.81
N LEU A 441 -15.10 9.17 -17.84
CA LEU A 441 -15.50 9.83 -19.08
C LEU A 441 -14.31 10.41 -19.86
N SER A 442 -13.27 10.87 -19.16
CA SER A 442 -12.04 11.33 -19.80
C SER A 442 -11.24 10.22 -20.48
N GLY A 443 -11.58 8.95 -20.21
CA GLY A 443 -10.87 7.79 -20.74
C GLY A 443 -9.76 7.26 -19.82
N LEU A 444 -9.67 7.72 -18.58
CA LEU A 444 -8.75 7.09 -17.63
C LEU A 444 -9.31 5.77 -17.09
N HIS A 445 -8.43 4.92 -16.57
CA HIS A 445 -8.82 3.63 -16.04
C HIS A 445 -9.81 3.82 -14.87
N PRO A 446 -10.97 3.13 -14.86
CA PRO A 446 -12.05 3.37 -13.90
C PRO A 446 -11.72 3.03 -12.45
N SER A 447 -10.66 2.25 -12.20
CA SER A 447 -10.18 2.00 -10.84
C SER A 447 -9.45 3.20 -10.22
N LEU A 448 -8.99 4.15 -11.04
CA LEU A 448 -8.35 5.35 -10.51
C LEU A 448 -9.36 6.23 -9.77
N GLY A 449 -8.89 6.85 -8.69
CA GLY A 449 -9.66 7.79 -7.90
C GLY A 449 -9.07 9.21 -7.89
N GLY A 450 -9.87 10.16 -7.40
CA GLY A 450 -9.50 11.57 -7.31
C GLY A 450 -8.45 11.89 -6.26
N HIS A 451 -8.37 11.07 -5.23
CA HIS A 451 -7.47 11.25 -4.11
C HIS A 451 -6.12 10.59 -4.39
N ASN A 452 -5.25 11.29 -5.12
CA ASN A 452 -3.89 10.80 -5.38
C ASN A 452 -2.93 11.30 -4.29
N HIS A 453 -2.43 10.37 -3.48
CA HIS A 453 -1.73 10.69 -2.24
C HIS A 453 -0.51 9.79 -2.01
N HIS A 454 0.34 10.20 -1.06
CA HIS A 454 1.59 9.52 -0.69
C HIS A 454 2.49 9.20 -1.90
N SER A 455 3.12 10.24 -2.46
CA SER A 455 4.01 10.11 -3.60
C SER A 455 5.26 9.27 -3.31
N ALA A 456 5.69 8.45 -4.27
CA ALA A 456 6.94 7.71 -4.30
C ALA A 456 7.65 7.93 -5.65
N LEU A 457 8.98 8.04 -5.63
CA LEU A 457 9.78 8.34 -6.84
C LEU A 457 11.07 7.55 -6.86
N VAL A 458 11.43 7.02 -8.03
CA VAL A 458 12.76 6.47 -8.29
C VAL A 458 13.28 6.89 -9.66
N VAL A 459 14.59 7.02 -9.77
CA VAL A 459 15.26 7.08 -11.07
C VAL A 459 15.69 5.66 -11.41
N CYS A 460 15.04 5.07 -12.40
CA CYS A 460 15.33 3.74 -12.91
C CYS A 460 16.78 3.66 -13.44
N PRO A 461 17.40 2.46 -13.47
CA PRO A 461 18.74 2.28 -14.07
C PRO A 461 18.88 2.80 -15.50
N ASN A 462 17.81 2.71 -16.30
CA ASN A 462 17.72 3.26 -17.66
C ASN A 462 17.46 4.77 -17.71
N GLY A 463 17.46 5.49 -16.58
CA GLY A 463 17.24 6.94 -16.52
C GLY A 463 15.79 7.39 -16.59
N ASP A 464 14.81 6.49 -16.73
CA ASP A 464 13.39 6.84 -16.56
C ASP A 464 13.13 7.32 -15.13
N LEU A 465 12.14 8.20 -14.96
CA LEU A 465 11.53 8.41 -13.65
C LEU A 465 10.25 7.58 -13.57
N LEU A 466 10.14 6.76 -12.53
CA LEU A 466 8.91 6.07 -12.17
C LEU A 466 8.35 6.71 -10.91
N ALA A 467 7.12 7.21 -11.01
CA ALA A 467 6.37 7.77 -9.90
C ALA A 467 5.18 6.87 -9.57
N VAL A 468 4.93 6.65 -8.29
CA VAL A 468 3.80 5.85 -7.79
C VAL A 468 3.09 6.60 -6.67
N TYR A 469 1.77 6.54 -6.66
CA TYR A 469 0.86 7.15 -5.69
C TYR A 469 -0.18 6.10 -5.32
N PHE A 470 -0.75 6.17 -4.12
CA PHE A 470 -2.04 5.51 -3.95
C PHE A 470 -3.14 6.42 -4.51
N SER A 471 -4.14 5.82 -5.14
CA SER A 471 -5.25 6.49 -5.81
C SER A 471 -6.56 5.93 -5.28
N ALA A 472 -7.50 6.80 -4.94
CA ALA A 472 -8.73 6.40 -4.25
C ALA A 472 -9.84 7.46 -4.33
N SER A 473 -11.07 7.10 -3.95
CA SER A 473 -12.08 8.11 -3.59
C SER A 473 -11.80 8.70 -2.21
N PHE A 474 -11.43 7.85 -1.25
CA PHE A 474 -11.06 8.21 0.13
C PHE A 474 -9.86 7.37 0.60
N GLU A 475 -9.11 7.84 1.60
CA GLU A 475 -7.86 7.19 2.03
C GLU A 475 -8.05 5.74 2.54
N ASP A 476 -9.20 5.46 3.15
CA ASP A 476 -9.53 4.17 3.78
C ASP A 476 -10.54 3.34 2.94
N ASP A 477 -10.70 3.66 1.65
CA ASP A 477 -11.60 2.94 0.72
C ASP A 477 -11.01 1.56 0.34
N PRO A 478 -11.77 0.45 0.38
CA PRO A 478 -11.27 -0.87 -0.05
C PRO A 478 -10.66 -0.87 -1.46
N GLU A 479 -11.15 0.01 -2.34
CA GLU A 479 -10.70 0.19 -3.73
C GLU A 479 -9.44 1.04 -3.88
N VAL A 480 -8.73 1.35 -2.78
CA VAL A 480 -7.45 2.05 -2.88
C VAL A 480 -6.43 1.15 -3.58
N LEU A 481 -5.84 1.67 -4.65
CA LEU A 481 -4.82 1.00 -5.45
C LEU A 481 -3.56 1.85 -5.60
N LEU A 482 -2.50 1.27 -6.16
CA LEU A 482 -1.31 2.01 -6.55
C LEU A 482 -1.35 2.41 -8.02
N MET A 483 -1.35 3.72 -8.27
CA MET A 483 -1.28 4.33 -9.59
C MET A 483 0.17 4.69 -9.94
N GLY A 484 0.59 4.42 -11.17
CA GLY A 484 1.91 4.74 -11.69
C GLY A 484 1.88 5.68 -12.90
N SER A 485 2.87 6.57 -12.95
CA SER A 485 3.23 7.37 -14.13
C SER A 485 4.73 7.29 -14.40
N ARG A 486 5.13 7.45 -15.67
CA ARG A 486 6.53 7.36 -16.08
C ARG A 486 6.93 8.56 -16.93
N LEU A 487 8.08 9.17 -16.60
CA LEU A 487 8.78 10.09 -17.49
C LEU A 487 9.91 9.30 -18.15
N ARG A 488 9.72 8.96 -19.43
CA ARG A 488 10.67 8.15 -20.19
C ARG A 488 11.97 8.93 -20.42
N TYR A 489 13.12 8.26 -20.38
CA TYR A 489 14.41 8.90 -20.60
C TYR A 489 14.47 9.55 -21.99
N GLY A 490 14.68 10.87 -22.00
CA GLY A 490 14.69 11.70 -23.20
C GLY A 490 13.32 12.27 -23.60
N ALA A 491 12.23 11.87 -22.96
CA ALA A 491 10.94 12.54 -23.09
C ALA A 491 10.89 13.81 -22.22
N ASP A 492 10.01 14.74 -22.58
CA ASP A 492 9.78 15.97 -21.82
C ASP A 492 8.42 16.01 -21.10
N GLU A 493 7.65 14.92 -21.22
CA GLU A 493 6.28 14.78 -20.74
C GLU A 493 6.09 13.42 -20.06
N TRP A 494 5.31 13.42 -18.99
CA TRP A 494 4.89 12.19 -18.30
C TRP A 494 3.84 11.46 -19.14
N ASP A 495 3.90 10.13 -19.16
CA ASP A 495 2.82 9.32 -19.72
C ASP A 495 1.53 9.46 -18.89
N MET A 496 0.38 9.22 -19.54
CA MET A 496 -0.91 9.10 -18.84
C MET A 496 -0.81 8.07 -17.70
N PRO A 497 -1.37 8.34 -16.52
CA PRO A 497 -1.32 7.43 -15.39
C PRO A 497 -2.12 6.16 -15.64
N THR A 498 -1.64 5.04 -15.12
CA THR A 498 -2.34 3.75 -15.13
C THR A 498 -2.17 3.08 -13.76
N PRO A 499 -3.06 2.15 -13.35
CA PRO A 499 -2.77 1.28 -12.21
C PRO A 499 -1.41 0.58 -12.41
N ILE A 500 -0.62 0.40 -11.35
CA ILE A 500 0.65 -0.36 -11.41
C ILE A 500 0.59 -1.63 -10.58
N ILE A 501 -0.04 -1.54 -9.41
CA ILE A 501 -0.37 -2.63 -8.50
C ILE A 501 -1.78 -2.35 -8.00
N ASP A 502 -2.59 -3.39 -7.99
CA ASP A 502 -3.96 -3.35 -7.52
C ASP A 502 -4.31 -4.72 -6.93
N PHE A 503 -4.58 -4.74 -5.63
CA PHE A 503 -5.19 -5.83 -4.89
C PHE A 503 -6.59 -5.32 -4.56
N PRO A 504 -7.56 -5.48 -5.48
CA PRO A 504 -8.89 -4.92 -5.30
C PRO A 504 -9.47 -5.39 -3.98
N ASP A 505 -10.21 -4.53 -3.30
CA ASP A 505 -10.78 -4.82 -1.98
C ASP A 505 -9.78 -5.02 -0.81
N VAL A 506 -8.53 -4.58 -0.94
CA VAL A 506 -7.45 -4.78 0.06
C VAL A 506 -6.79 -3.48 0.53
N ASN A 507 -7.18 -2.32 -0.02
CA ASN A 507 -6.69 -1.00 0.35
C ASN A 507 -5.14 -0.88 0.28
N ASP A 508 -4.58 -0.82 -0.93
CA ASP A 508 -3.13 -0.72 -1.15
C ASP A 508 -2.59 0.71 -0.94
N VAL A 509 -1.97 0.95 0.20
CA VAL A 509 -1.56 2.30 0.61
C VAL A 509 -0.04 2.48 0.75
N SER A 510 0.35 3.75 0.77
CA SER A 510 1.68 4.21 1.16
C SER A 510 2.83 3.60 0.35
N PRO A 511 2.86 3.81 -0.99
CA PRO A 511 3.93 3.29 -1.81
C PRO A 511 5.28 3.92 -1.42
N LEU A 512 6.35 3.13 -1.53
CA LEU A 512 7.73 3.54 -1.38
C LEU A 512 8.59 2.86 -2.45
N LEU A 513 9.29 3.64 -3.25
CA LEU A 513 10.22 3.14 -4.25
C LEU A 513 11.67 3.28 -3.77
N TRP A 514 12.48 2.27 -4.08
CA TRP A 514 13.90 2.26 -3.75
C TRP A 514 14.73 1.65 -4.87
N ARG A 515 15.90 2.22 -5.14
CA ARG A 515 16.89 1.66 -6.06
C ARG A 515 18.14 1.26 -5.30
N ASP A 516 18.55 0.01 -5.51
CA ASP A 516 19.80 -0.55 -5.02
C ASP A 516 20.56 -1.16 -6.20
N GLY A 517 21.55 -0.44 -6.70
CA GLY A 517 22.25 -0.77 -7.95
C GLY A 517 21.29 -0.76 -9.15
N ASN A 518 21.12 -1.93 -9.78
CA ASN A 518 20.23 -2.13 -10.92
C ASN A 518 18.84 -2.66 -10.55
N LYS A 519 18.59 -2.91 -9.25
CA LYS A 519 17.28 -3.37 -8.78
C LYS A 519 16.42 -2.19 -8.34
N ILE A 520 15.14 -2.27 -8.65
CA ILE A 520 14.09 -1.39 -8.14
C ILE A 520 13.21 -2.21 -7.20
N TYR A 521 12.88 -1.66 -6.05
CA TYR A 521 11.95 -2.22 -5.09
C TYR A 521 10.74 -1.28 -4.96
N LEU A 522 9.54 -1.85 -4.93
CA LEU A 522 8.31 -1.16 -4.61
C LEU A 522 7.73 -1.80 -3.35
N PHE A 523 7.69 -1.04 -2.26
CA PHE A 523 7.07 -1.42 -0.99
C PHE A 523 5.73 -0.71 -0.84
N TRP A 524 4.77 -1.34 -0.16
CA TRP A 524 3.49 -0.74 0.24
C TRP A 524 2.92 -1.48 1.45
N GLY A 525 1.80 -1.03 1.99
CA GLY A 525 1.09 -1.73 3.06
C GLY A 525 -0.42 -1.71 2.87
N ASN A 526 -1.14 -2.40 3.76
CA ASN A 526 -2.60 -2.50 3.76
C ASN A 526 -3.08 -2.25 5.19
N ILE A 527 -3.71 -1.10 5.44
CA ILE A 527 -4.01 -0.65 6.80
C ILE A 527 -5.15 -1.43 7.46
N HIS A 528 -5.98 -2.08 6.65
CA HIS A 528 -7.16 -2.81 7.09
C HIS A 528 -7.20 -4.27 6.61
N LEU A 529 -6.15 -4.77 5.96
CA LEU A 529 -6.09 -6.20 5.64
C LEU A 529 -5.89 -7.03 6.91
N LYS A 530 -6.82 -7.93 7.20
CA LYS A 530 -6.72 -8.84 8.34
C LYS A 530 -5.57 -9.83 8.17
N GLY A 531 -4.70 -9.93 9.17
CA GLY A 531 -3.45 -10.68 9.02
C GLY A 531 -2.41 -9.98 8.13
N GLY A 532 -2.67 -8.73 7.72
CA GLY A 532 -1.78 -7.92 6.91
C GLY A 532 -0.44 -7.64 7.58
N PHE A 533 0.60 -7.60 6.75
CA PHE A 533 1.97 -7.36 7.16
C PHE A 533 2.24 -5.85 7.34
N PRO A 534 3.25 -5.44 8.13
CA PRO A 534 3.61 -4.02 8.26
C PRO A 534 3.95 -3.34 6.93
N PHE A 535 4.39 -4.14 5.96
CA PHE A 535 4.60 -3.79 4.57
C PHE A 535 4.73 -5.09 3.77
N GLN A 536 4.64 -4.99 2.46
CA GLN A 536 4.97 -6.01 1.48
C GLN A 536 5.74 -5.38 0.33
N TRP A 537 6.38 -6.18 -0.53
CA TRP A 537 7.14 -5.63 -1.65
C TRP A 537 7.27 -6.54 -2.85
N VAL A 538 7.58 -5.91 -3.99
CA VAL A 538 8.06 -6.56 -5.21
C VAL A 538 9.40 -5.98 -5.63
N GLU A 539 10.15 -6.71 -6.45
CA GLU A 539 11.40 -6.22 -7.04
C GLU A 539 11.40 -6.34 -8.57
N SER A 540 12.12 -5.44 -9.22
CA SER A 540 12.33 -5.43 -10.67
C SER A 540 13.82 -5.31 -10.98
N THR A 541 14.26 -6.07 -11.97
CA THR A 541 15.62 -6.02 -12.54
C THR A 541 15.65 -5.43 -13.96
N ASP A 542 14.48 -5.00 -14.46
CA ASP A 542 14.26 -4.58 -15.84
C ASP A 542 13.59 -3.20 -15.90
N ASN A 543 14.02 -2.29 -15.02
CA ASN A 543 13.58 -0.90 -14.99
C ASN A 543 12.07 -0.71 -14.70
N GLY A 544 11.47 -1.65 -13.97
CA GLY A 544 10.07 -1.63 -13.57
C GLY A 544 9.11 -2.08 -14.68
N ALA A 545 9.57 -2.90 -15.63
CA ALA A 545 8.70 -3.51 -16.64
C ALA A 545 7.99 -4.73 -16.07
N THR A 546 8.76 -5.63 -15.46
CA THR A 546 8.25 -6.78 -14.72
C THR A 546 8.62 -6.66 -13.25
N PHE A 547 7.83 -7.34 -12.42
CA PHE A 547 8.01 -7.40 -10.98
C PHE A 547 8.00 -8.86 -10.55
N SER A 548 8.77 -9.18 -9.51
CA SER A 548 8.71 -10.48 -8.86
C SER A 548 7.33 -10.75 -8.27
N GLU A 549 7.10 -12.01 -7.86
CA GLU A 549 6.05 -12.32 -6.90
C GLU A 549 6.17 -11.42 -5.64
N VAL A 550 5.02 -11.19 -5.02
CA VAL A 550 4.89 -10.38 -3.82
C VAL A 550 5.53 -11.09 -2.64
N LYS A 551 6.34 -10.33 -1.89
CA LYS A 551 7.08 -10.82 -0.73
C LYS A 551 6.54 -10.19 0.54
N PHE A 552 6.47 -11.02 1.57
CA PHE A 552 6.02 -10.66 2.90
C PHE A 552 7.17 -10.74 3.91
N PRO A 553 7.27 -9.82 4.87
CA PRO A 553 8.35 -9.82 5.84
C PRO A 553 8.15 -10.89 6.90
N ILE A 554 9.19 -11.68 7.15
CA ILE A 554 9.25 -12.57 8.32
C ILE A 554 9.73 -11.75 9.51
N ILE A 555 8.82 -11.36 10.39
CA ILE A 555 9.13 -10.55 11.58
C ILE A 555 9.68 -11.44 12.71
N THR A 556 10.88 -11.12 13.20
CA THR A 556 11.64 -11.96 14.15
C THR A 556 11.63 -11.47 15.59
N ASN A 557 11.07 -10.29 15.86
CA ASN A 557 10.92 -9.74 17.20
C ASN A 557 9.54 -9.12 17.43
N VAL A 558 9.32 -8.61 18.64
CA VAL A 558 8.12 -7.83 18.98
C VAL A 558 8.27 -6.43 18.43
N SER A 559 7.22 -5.89 17.84
CA SER A 559 7.12 -4.45 17.62
C SER A 559 6.30 -3.79 18.75
N ASP A 560 6.64 -2.56 19.13
CA ASP A 560 5.82 -1.70 20.01
C ASP A 560 4.54 -1.18 19.31
N GLY A 561 4.13 -1.81 18.21
CA GLY A 561 3.03 -1.39 17.36
C GLY A 561 3.48 -0.52 16.19
N TYR A 562 2.78 -0.70 15.07
CA TYR A 562 3.03 -0.05 13.80
C TYR A 562 1.70 0.29 13.11
N ALA A 563 1.73 1.31 12.24
CA ALA A 563 0.74 1.43 11.18
C ALA A 563 1.30 0.71 9.94
N PRO A 564 0.52 -0.09 9.18
CA PRO A 564 0.96 -0.74 7.93
C PRO A 564 1.24 0.25 6.80
N GLN A 565 2.17 1.18 7.02
CA GLN A 565 2.48 2.30 6.15
C GLN A 565 4.00 2.47 6.11
N PRO A 566 4.68 1.93 5.09
CA PRO A 566 6.04 2.35 4.81
C PRO A 566 6.04 3.86 4.51
N ILE A 567 7.06 4.58 4.97
CA ILE A 567 7.22 6.02 4.74
C ILE A 567 8.42 6.28 3.83
N SER A 568 8.79 7.53 3.57
CA SER A 568 9.69 7.97 2.48
C SER A 568 11.15 7.49 2.54
N SER A 569 11.54 6.60 3.45
CA SER A 569 12.95 6.30 3.68
C SER A 569 13.22 4.81 3.77
N VAL A 570 14.06 4.32 2.87
CA VAL A 570 14.71 3.02 2.93
C VAL A 570 16.15 3.18 2.48
N PHE A 571 17.07 2.57 3.21
CA PHE A 571 18.49 2.70 2.96
C PHE A 571 19.27 1.49 3.48
N LYS A 572 20.50 1.34 2.98
CA LYS A 572 21.43 0.29 3.39
C LYS A 572 22.62 0.90 4.12
N ASP A 573 23.01 0.33 5.26
CA ASP A 573 24.23 0.74 5.94
C ASP A 573 25.49 0.09 5.36
N LYS A 574 26.66 0.48 5.86
CA LYS A 574 27.96 -0.04 5.41
C LYS A 574 28.14 -1.56 5.56
N ASN A 575 27.37 -2.19 6.44
CA ASN A 575 27.42 -3.64 6.67
C ASN A 575 26.42 -4.39 5.77
N GLY A 576 25.69 -3.69 4.91
CA GLY A 576 24.66 -4.27 4.07
C GLY A 576 23.30 -4.42 4.76
N THR A 577 23.14 -3.91 6.00
CA THR A 577 21.85 -3.98 6.71
C THR A 577 20.88 -3.01 6.07
N VAL A 578 19.71 -3.49 5.67
CA VAL A 578 18.63 -2.68 5.09
C VAL A 578 17.75 -2.17 6.22
N TYR A 579 17.42 -0.88 6.19
CA TYR A 579 16.48 -0.25 7.10
C TYR A 579 15.33 0.34 6.30
N LEU A 580 14.10 0.03 6.70
CA LEU A 580 12.87 0.55 6.12
C LEU A 580 12.12 1.35 7.20
N ALA A 581 11.83 2.61 6.90
CA ALA A 581 11.12 3.48 7.82
C ALA A 581 9.60 3.23 7.73
N CYS A 582 8.96 3.18 8.90
CA CYS A 582 7.53 2.96 9.05
C CYS A 582 6.99 3.83 10.19
N ASP A 583 5.69 4.13 10.17
CA ASP A 583 5.06 4.87 11.26
C ASP A 583 4.69 3.95 12.43
N GLY A 584 5.01 4.40 13.64
CA GLY A 584 4.63 3.74 14.89
C GLY A 584 3.29 4.24 15.44
N VAL A 585 2.93 3.75 16.62
CA VAL A 585 1.81 4.27 17.41
C VAL A 585 2.10 5.73 17.81
N GLY A 586 1.09 6.60 17.68
CA GLY A 586 1.19 8.00 18.08
C GLY A 586 2.00 8.87 17.11
N ALA A 587 2.79 9.79 17.68
CA ALA A 587 3.55 10.81 16.96
C ALA A 587 5.00 10.36 16.68
N HIS A 588 5.19 9.10 16.26
CA HIS A 588 6.50 8.51 16.07
C HIS A 588 6.59 7.74 14.75
N SER A 589 7.78 7.76 14.15
CA SER A 589 8.23 6.75 13.17
C SER A 589 9.35 5.89 13.74
N PHE A 590 9.64 4.76 13.11
CA PHE A 590 10.69 3.82 13.50
C PHE A 590 11.30 3.13 12.28
N LEU A 591 12.30 2.28 12.52
CA LEU A 591 12.93 1.47 11.47
C LEU A 591 12.67 -0.02 11.70
N TRP A 592 12.20 -0.69 10.64
CA TRP A 592 12.42 -2.12 10.44
C TRP A 592 13.82 -2.33 9.89
N ALA A 593 14.52 -3.37 10.36
CA ALA A 593 15.86 -3.69 9.90
C ALA A 593 15.98 -5.14 9.45
N SER A 594 16.77 -5.39 8.39
CA SER A 594 17.08 -6.73 7.89
C SER A 594 18.58 -6.88 7.60
N LYS A 595 19.16 -8.01 8.04
CA LYS A 595 20.59 -8.32 7.92
C LYS A 595 20.89 -9.46 6.94
N ASP A 596 19.87 -10.09 6.37
CA ASP A 596 19.99 -11.36 5.64
C ASP A 596 19.42 -11.28 4.22
N GLY A 597 19.48 -10.07 3.63
CA GLY A 597 18.96 -9.81 2.30
C GLY A 597 17.44 -9.72 2.26
N MET A 598 16.82 -9.10 3.28
CA MET A 598 15.37 -8.88 3.39
C MET A 598 14.54 -10.15 3.59
N LYS A 599 15.16 -11.25 4.03
CA LYS A 599 14.44 -12.50 4.36
C LYS A 599 13.74 -12.37 5.70
N THR A 600 14.45 -11.89 6.71
CA THR A 600 13.91 -11.61 8.04
C THR A 600 14.06 -10.15 8.41
N TRP A 601 13.11 -9.66 9.20
CA TRP A 601 13.02 -8.27 9.64
C TRP A 601 12.82 -8.20 11.15
N PHE A 602 13.33 -7.13 11.76
CA PHE A 602 13.10 -6.83 13.18
C PHE A 602 12.88 -5.34 13.41
N ASP A 603 12.02 -5.01 14.36
CA ASP A 603 11.83 -3.65 14.86
C ASP A 603 13.11 -3.23 15.60
N THR A 604 13.61 -2.03 15.32
CA THR A 604 14.81 -1.51 15.97
C THR A 604 14.60 -1.04 17.42
N ASP A 605 13.39 -1.12 17.96
CA ASP A 605 12.93 -0.63 19.27
C ASP A 605 12.81 0.90 19.38
N GLY A 606 13.72 1.65 18.75
CA GLY A 606 13.76 3.11 18.88
C GLY A 606 12.60 3.79 18.15
N ARG A 607 12.18 4.94 18.69
CA ARG A 607 11.14 5.80 18.12
C ARG A 607 11.69 7.21 17.91
N THR A 608 11.49 7.73 16.72
CA THR A 608 11.86 9.09 16.33
C THR A 608 10.98 10.13 17.01
N GLY A 609 11.41 11.38 17.03
CA GLY A 609 10.71 12.48 17.70
C GLY A 609 9.42 12.93 17.00
N GLY A 610 9.12 12.43 15.79
CA GLY A 610 7.92 12.78 15.05
C GLY A 610 7.43 11.70 14.09
N ARG A 611 6.19 11.84 13.62
CA ARG A 611 5.60 10.95 12.60
C ARG A 611 6.01 11.39 11.19
N HIS A 612 6.03 10.44 10.26
CA HIS A 612 6.57 10.58 8.91
C HIS A 612 8.00 11.15 8.89
N THR A 613 8.87 10.64 9.75
CA THR A 613 10.27 11.08 9.80
C THR A 613 11.01 10.64 8.53
N ALA A 614 11.53 11.60 7.77
CA ALA A 614 12.42 11.33 6.64
C ALA A 614 13.85 11.12 7.16
N LEU A 615 14.50 10.02 6.77
CA LEU A 615 15.73 9.50 7.38
C LEU A 615 16.84 9.26 6.35
N VAL A 616 18.08 9.52 6.75
CA VAL A 616 19.29 9.23 5.98
C VAL A 616 20.42 8.73 6.88
N PRO A 617 21.29 7.83 6.39
CA PRO A 617 22.54 7.53 7.07
C PRO A 617 23.54 8.68 6.91
N LEU A 618 24.22 9.02 8.01
CA LEU A 618 25.36 9.93 8.08
C LEU A 618 26.67 9.24 7.71
N LYS A 619 27.69 10.02 7.34
CA LYS A 619 29.01 9.49 6.93
C LYS A 619 29.71 8.69 8.03
N ASP A 620 29.50 9.05 9.29
CA ASP A 620 30.03 8.31 10.45
C ASP A 620 29.26 7.01 10.75
N GLY A 621 28.17 6.76 10.03
CA GLY A 621 27.30 5.61 10.18
C GLY A 621 26.18 5.79 11.20
N SER A 622 26.05 6.97 11.83
CA SER A 622 24.84 7.34 12.58
C SER A 622 23.67 7.64 11.63
N PHE A 623 22.46 7.73 12.14
CA PHE A 623 21.25 8.05 11.36
C PHE A 623 20.71 9.40 11.77
N PHE A 624 20.29 10.18 10.79
CA PHE A 624 19.69 11.49 10.96
C PHE A 624 18.29 11.48 10.35
N GLY A 625 17.32 12.04 11.05
CA GLY A 625 15.97 12.20 10.52
C GLY A 625 15.30 13.50 10.94
N VAL A 626 14.35 13.95 10.12
CA VAL A 626 13.52 15.13 10.37
C VAL A 626 12.05 14.71 10.35
N GLY A 627 11.38 14.81 11.50
CA GLY A 627 10.01 14.35 11.73
C GLY A 627 8.97 15.43 11.48
N GLY A 628 7.89 15.11 10.76
CA GLY A 628 7.00 16.11 10.15
C GLY A 628 5.69 16.39 10.87
N LYS A 629 5.04 15.40 11.47
CA LYS A 629 3.61 15.49 11.82
C LYS A 629 3.33 15.06 13.27
N LYS A 630 2.29 15.65 13.88
CA LYS A 630 1.76 15.36 15.25
C LYS A 630 2.72 15.69 16.41
N SER A 631 3.87 16.32 16.15
CA SER A 631 4.87 16.70 17.15
C SER A 631 5.69 17.90 16.67
N ASP A 632 6.08 18.78 17.59
CA ASP A 632 7.00 19.89 17.33
C ASP A 632 7.77 20.29 18.60
N ILE A 633 8.84 21.06 18.42
CA ILE A 633 9.61 21.72 19.49
C ILE A 633 9.63 23.21 19.15
N ASP A 634 8.90 24.01 19.92
CA ASP A 634 8.69 25.45 19.70
C ASP A 634 8.15 25.79 18.28
N GLY A 635 7.28 24.95 17.72
CA GLY A 635 6.75 25.12 16.36
C GLY A 635 7.70 24.68 15.23
N PHE A 636 8.85 24.09 15.56
CA PHE A 636 9.80 23.50 14.61
C PHE A 636 9.76 21.98 14.65
N MET A 637 10.07 21.34 13.53
CA MET A 637 10.16 19.88 13.44
C MET A 637 11.29 19.34 14.33
N PRO A 638 11.09 18.17 14.97
CA PRO A 638 12.16 17.49 15.68
C PRO A 638 13.18 16.86 14.73
N ILE A 639 14.46 17.06 15.01
CA ILE A 639 15.57 16.26 14.49
C ILE A 639 15.72 15.04 15.39
N SER A 640 15.87 13.86 14.79
CA SER A 640 16.16 12.60 15.47
C SER A 640 17.53 12.09 15.04
N ILE A 641 18.46 11.89 15.98
CA ILE A 641 19.79 11.35 15.71
C ILE A 641 19.97 10.02 16.45
N SER A 642 20.35 8.96 15.74
CA SER A 642 20.67 7.66 16.33
C SER A 642 22.11 7.28 16.04
N LYS A 643 22.88 6.96 17.10
CA LYS A 643 24.27 6.48 16.99
C LYS A 643 24.38 4.95 17.06
N ASP A 644 23.27 4.27 17.30
CA ASP A 644 23.18 2.85 17.62
C ASP A 644 22.20 2.10 16.70
N LYS A 645 22.15 2.53 15.43
CA LYS A 645 21.39 1.88 14.35
C LYS A 645 19.88 1.86 14.57
N GLY A 646 19.34 2.96 15.07
CA GLY A 646 17.91 3.19 15.26
C GLY A 646 17.37 2.70 16.61
N ARG A 647 18.22 2.18 17.50
CA ARG A 647 17.80 1.66 18.81
C ARG A 647 17.42 2.77 19.78
N THR A 648 18.19 3.86 19.80
CA THR A 648 17.88 5.05 20.58
C THR A 648 18.01 6.30 19.71
N TRP A 649 17.27 7.34 20.07
CA TRP A 649 17.21 8.60 19.34
C TRP A 649 17.40 9.77 20.29
N GLN A 650 18.41 10.61 20.00
CA GLN A 650 18.54 11.93 20.57
C GLN A 650 17.66 12.89 19.78
N ILE A 651 16.76 13.59 20.47
CA ILE A 651 15.82 14.51 19.84
C ILE A 651 16.28 15.96 20.11
N LYS A 652 16.39 16.77 19.06
CA LYS A 652 16.70 18.21 19.16
C LYS A 652 15.82 19.04 18.23
N LYS A 653 15.70 20.33 18.51
CA LYS A 653 14.96 21.29 17.66
C LYS A 653 15.65 21.45 16.30
N SER A 654 14.88 21.47 15.20
CA SER A 654 15.38 21.84 13.87
C SER A 654 15.19 23.34 13.59
N ILE A 655 15.66 23.78 12.43
CA ILE A 655 15.34 25.12 11.87
C ILE A 655 14.10 25.09 10.96
N PHE A 656 13.48 23.92 10.76
CA PHE A 656 12.41 23.73 9.79
C PHE A 656 11.04 23.80 10.49
N PRO A 657 10.08 24.59 9.97
CA PRO A 657 8.75 24.68 10.55
C PRO A 657 8.03 23.34 10.65
N SER A 658 7.25 23.14 11.73
CA SER A 658 6.39 21.97 11.89
C SER A 658 5.39 21.83 10.73
N LEU A 659 5.10 20.59 10.32
CA LEU A 659 4.16 20.29 9.25
C LEU A 659 2.87 19.65 9.80
N GLY A 660 1.80 19.70 9.01
CA GLY A 660 0.46 19.24 9.39
C GLY A 660 0.06 17.95 8.69
N GLY A 661 -1.18 17.49 8.92
CA GLY A 661 -1.79 16.50 8.03
C GLY A 661 -1.91 17.05 6.60
N GLY A 662 -1.67 16.21 5.59
CA GLY A 662 -1.57 16.68 4.21
C GLY A 662 -0.16 17.16 3.81
N GLN A 663 0.80 17.16 4.73
CA GLN A 663 2.18 17.55 4.49
C GLN A 663 3.16 16.47 5.02
N ARG A 664 4.24 16.22 4.28
CA ARG A 664 5.32 15.31 4.70
C ARG A 664 6.64 15.75 4.08
N PRO A 665 7.74 15.85 4.85
CA PRO A 665 9.03 16.24 4.29
C PRO A 665 9.69 15.10 3.52
N ALA A 666 10.69 15.46 2.70
CA ALA A 666 11.61 14.50 2.08
C ALA A 666 13.06 14.90 2.37
N LEU A 667 13.91 13.89 2.56
CA LEU A 667 15.32 14.05 2.86
C LEU A 667 16.10 12.96 2.11
N ILE A 668 17.09 13.35 1.30
CA ILE A 668 17.99 12.40 0.63
C ILE A 668 19.45 12.87 0.72
N ARG A 669 20.38 11.92 0.63
CA ARG A 669 21.80 12.22 0.40
C ARG A 669 22.07 12.26 -1.10
N LEU A 670 22.60 13.38 -1.57
CA LEU A 670 22.99 13.56 -2.97
C LEU A 670 24.34 12.90 -3.25
N LYS A 671 24.62 12.66 -4.54
CA LYS A 671 25.90 12.15 -5.05
C LYS A 671 27.09 13.07 -4.75
N SER A 672 26.86 14.34 -4.43
CA SER A 672 27.91 15.26 -3.91
C SER A 672 28.28 14.98 -2.45
N GLY A 673 27.50 14.15 -1.76
CA GLY A 673 27.57 13.91 -0.33
C GLY A 673 26.72 14.87 0.50
N ALA A 674 26.14 15.91 -0.10
CA ALA A 674 25.26 16.87 0.58
C ALA A 674 23.91 16.24 0.96
N LEU A 675 23.30 16.73 2.04
CA LEU A 675 21.93 16.42 2.41
C LEU A 675 20.99 17.43 1.76
N LEU A 676 19.97 16.93 1.06
CA LEU A 676 18.89 17.75 0.48
C LEU A 676 17.59 17.49 1.24
N TYR A 677 17.01 18.56 1.76
CA TYR A 677 15.72 18.58 2.43
C TYR A 677 14.69 19.37 1.62
N ALA A 678 13.43 18.95 1.63
CA ALA A 678 12.30 19.69 1.06
C ALA A 678 11.11 19.74 2.03
N GLY A 679 10.50 20.92 2.18
CA GLY A 679 9.35 21.14 3.05
C GLY A 679 8.64 22.48 2.80
N ASP A 680 7.65 22.79 3.65
CA ASP A 680 6.90 24.04 3.62
C ASP A 680 7.29 24.97 4.78
N PHE A 681 7.19 26.28 4.56
CA PHE A 681 7.43 27.30 5.60
C PHE A 681 6.26 27.47 6.58
N GLN A 682 5.16 26.74 6.36
CA GLN A 682 3.94 26.85 7.13
C GLN A 682 3.26 25.49 7.27
N ARG A 683 2.50 25.34 8.35
CA ARG A 683 1.60 24.21 8.56
C ARG A 683 0.29 24.40 7.81
N LYS A 684 -0.48 23.32 7.64
CA LYS A 684 -1.79 23.30 6.95
C LYS A 684 -2.80 24.35 7.43
N ASP A 685 -2.74 24.72 8.71
CA ASP A 685 -3.60 25.71 9.37
C ASP A 685 -3.01 27.13 9.31
N GLY A 686 -1.93 27.32 8.54
CA GLY A 686 -1.28 28.59 8.32
C GLY A 686 -0.30 29.01 9.43
N PHE A 687 -0.13 28.19 10.46
CA PHE A 687 0.83 28.42 11.55
C PHE A 687 2.28 28.50 11.03
N GLN A 688 3.04 29.44 11.59
CA GLN A 688 4.48 29.60 11.37
C GLN A 688 5.15 29.87 12.72
N PRO A 689 6.29 29.23 13.02
CA PRO A 689 7.03 29.53 14.24
C PRO A 689 7.64 30.93 14.18
N ALA A 690 7.92 31.50 15.35
CA ALA A 690 8.54 32.81 15.46
C ALA A 690 9.87 32.87 14.70
N GLY A 691 10.08 33.95 13.93
CA GLY A 691 11.27 34.15 13.09
C GLY A 691 11.12 33.67 11.63
N ILE A 692 10.06 32.96 11.28
CA ILE A 692 9.78 32.54 9.89
C ILE A 692 8.70 33.44 9.28
N ASN A 693 9.12 34.31 8.34
CA ASN A 693 8.24 35.28 7.68
C ASN A 693 7.90 34.90 6.23
N GLU A 694 8.61 33.93 5.65
CA GLU A 694 8.33 33.44 4.29
C GLU A 694 7.17 32.45 4.27
N ARG A 695 6.36 32.45 3.21
CA ARG A 695 5.35 31.40 2.95
C ARG A 695 5.63 30.68 1.63
N GLY A 696 5.20 29.43 1.54
CA GLY A 696 5.41 28.56 0.38
C GLY A 696 6.26 27.34 0.74
N ALA A 697 6.75 26.66 -0.29
CA ALA A 697 7.72 25.57 -0.11
C ALA A 697 9.16 26.02 -0.34
N PHE A 698 10.09 25.22 0.14
CA PHE A 698 11.52 25.41 -0.04
C PHE A 698 12.26 24.09 -0.20
N VAL A 699 13.48 24.21 -0.69
CA VAL A 699 14.52 23.18 -0.58
C VAL A 699 15.69 23.72 0.22
N ALA A 700 16.38 22.86 0.95
CA ALA A 700 17.53 23.21 1.77
C ALA A 700 18.68 22.23 1.55
N LEU A 701 19.90 22.74 1.48
CA LEU A 701 21.11 21.95 1.23
C LEU A 701 22.12 22.10 2.38
N SER A 702 22.60 20.98 2.90
CA SER A 702 23.64 20.92 3.93
C SER A 702 24.85 20.12 3.45
N PHE A 703 26.05 20.61 3.72
CA PHE A 703 27.33 19.95 3.39
C PHE A 703 28.05 19.39 4.62
N ASP A 704 27.52 19.65 5.81
CA ASP A 704 28.09 19.37 7.12
C ASP A 704 27.18 18.45 7.96
N GLU A 705 26.56 17.47 7.29
CA GLU A 705 25.73 16.43 7.93
C GLU A 705 24.52 16.98 8.73
N GLY A 706 23.99 18.13 8.31
CA GLY A 706 22.75 18.72 8.83
C GLY A 706 22.93 19.81 9.88
N GLU A 707 24.17 20.25 10.15
CA GLU A 707 24.46 21.31 11.12
C GLU A 707 24.13 22.71 10.56
N THR A 708 24.46 23.00 9.30
CA THR A 708 24.05 24.25 8.63
C THR A 708 23.36 24.00 7.28
N TRP A 709 22.46 24.92 6.90
CA TRP A 709 21.60 24.75 5.74
C TRP A 709 21.53 26.00 4.88
N LYS A 710 21.70 25.84 3.56
CA LYS A 710 21.38 26.84 2.55
C LYS A 710 19.95 26.63 2.06
N ILE A 711 19.04 27.50 2.45
CA ILE A 711 17.61 27.43 2.12
C ILE A 711 17.33 28.25 0.85
N LYS A 712 16.55 27.70 -0.08
CA LYS A 712 16.04 28.40 -1.25
C LYS A 712 14.55 28.12 -1.45
N LYS A 713 13.77 29.19 -1.56
CA LYS A 713 12.34 29.11 -1.88
C LYS A 713 12.10 28.41 -3.22
N LEU A 714 11.11 27.52 -3.26
CA LEU A 714 10.71 26.79 -4.47
C LEU A 714 9.62 27.59 -5.21
N PRO A 715 9.90 28.17 -6.40
CA PRO A 715 8.90 28.88 -7.18
C PRO A 715 7.93 27.88 -7.86
N GLY A 716 6.76 28.36 -8.29
CA GLY A 716 5.83 27.54 -9.08
C GLY A 716 5.09 26.43 -8.34
N THR A 717 5.17 26.37 -7.01
CA THR A 717 4.30 25.53 -6.17
C THR A 717 2.82 25.85 -6.43
N LEU A 718 1.88 25.02 -5.96
CA LEU A 718 0.43 25.24 -6.13
C LEU A 718 -0.27 25.30 -4.78
N LYS A 719 -1.55 25.70 -4.77
CA LYS A 719 -2.38 25.64 -3.56
C LYS A 719 -2.68 24.18 -3.21
N SER A 720 -3.06 23.96 -1.94
CA SER A 720 -3.64 22.68 -1.51
C SER A 720 -4.82 22.31 -2.41
N SER A 721 -4.99 21.01 -2.69
CA SER A 721 -6.13 20.52 -3.46
C SER A 721 -7.45 20.54 -2.69
N LYS A 722 -7.39 20.54 -1.35
CA LYS A 722 -8.56 20.83 -0.52
C LYS A 722 -8.73 22.34 -0.37
N GLU A 723 -9.91 22.85 -0.72
CA GLU A 723 -10.21 24.27 -0.73
C GLU A 723 -10.14 24.89 0.68
N GLU A 724 -10.70 24.23 1.71
CA GLU A 724 -10.61 24.77 3.08
C GLU A 724 -9.17 24.88 3.55
N THR A 725 -8.37 23.83 3.31
CA THR A 725 -6.94 23.84 3.64
C THR A 725 -6.20 24.93 2.85
N ALA A 726 -6.54 25.17 1.58
CA ALA A 726 -5.93 26.23 0.80
C ALA A 726 -6.23 27.64 1.36
N LYS A 727 -7.42 27.85 1.93
CA LYS A 727 -7.81 29.09 2.61
C LYS A 727 -7.05 29.27 3.93
N GLU A 728 -7.00 28.23 4.77
CA GLU A 728 -6.35 28.27 6.09
C GLU A 728 -4.82 28.39 6.01
N MET A 729 -4.18 27.65 5.11
CA MET A 729 -2.72 27.59 4.99
C MET A 729 -2.10 28.95 4.64
N LYS A 730 -2.87 29.85 3.99
CA LYS A 730 -2.42 31.19 3.52
C LYS A 730 -1.13 31.13 2.69
N GLY A 731 -0.83 29.99 2.07
CA GLY A 731 0.43 29.69 1.39
C GLY A 731 0.25 28.57 0.36
N ARG A 732 1.26 28.41 -0.48
CA ARG A 732 1.35 27.32 -1.48
C ARG A 732 2.17 26.18 -0.89
N THR A 733 1.99 24.97 -1.39
CA THR A 733 2.52 23.76 -0.76
C THR A 733 3.08 22.77 -1.78
N ILE A 734 4.00 21.93 -1.30
CA ILE A 734 4.42 20.69 -1.96
C ILE A 734 3.77 19.44 -1.36
N GLY A 735 2.93 19.60 -0.33
CA GLY A 735 2.17 18.55 0.34
C GLY A 735 3.04 17.39 0.79
N TYR A 736 2.72 16.18 0.32
CA TYR A 736 3.64 15.03 0.48
C TYR A 736 4.64 15.05 -0.68
N VAL A 737 5.91 15.10 -0.31
CA VAL A 737 7.01 15.15 -1.28
C VAL A 737 7.80 13.84 -1.32
N SER A 738 8.33 13.56 -2.51
CA SER A 738 9.36 12.54 -2.77
C SER A 738 10.49 13.12 -3.60
N LEU A 739 11.72 12.65 -3.34
CA LEU A 739 12.96 13.15 -3.96
C LEU A 739 13.75 11.99 -4.57
N ALA A 740 14.35 12.22 -5.74
CA ALA A 740 15.32 11.32 -6.35
C ALA A 740 16.42 12.11 -7.08
N GLN A 741 17.60 11.52 -7.26
CA GLN A 741 18.68 12.13 -8.05
C GLN A 741 19.13 11.20 -9.19
N SER A 742 19.09 11.73 -10.41
CA SER A 742 19.57 11.08 -11.61
C SER A 742 21.10 10.97 -11.65
N ASP A 743 21.60 10.00 -12.43
CA ASP A 743 23.04 9.76 -12.61
C ASP A 743 23.78 10.95 -13.23
N ASN A 744 23.08 11.76 -14.03
CA ASN A 744 23.57 13.02 -14.59
C ASN A 744 23.73 14.16 -13.56
N GLY A 745 23.22 14.00 -12.32
CA GLY A 745 23.25 14.99 -11.25
C GLY A 745 21.97 15.82 -11.11
N MET A 746 20.96 15.62 -11.97
CA MET A 746 19.65 16.25 -11.83
C MET A 746 18.91 15.71 -10.62
N ILE A 747 18.26 16.61 -9.90
CA ILE A 747 17.40 16.34 -8.75
C ILE A 747 15.96 16.45 -9.23
N HIS A 748 15.14 15.51 -8.80
CA HIS A 748 13.72 15.43 -9.11
C HIS A 748 12.93 15.48 -7.81
N LEU A 749 11.92 16.34 -7.78
CA LEU A 749 10.98 16.49 -6.67
C LEU A 749 9.57 16.33 -7.23
N ILE A 750 8.78 15.44 -6.64
CA ILE A 750 7.37 15.27 -6.99
C ILE A 750 6.47 15.55 -5.79
N THR A 751 5.26 16.03 -6.05
CA THR A 751 4.32 16.48 -5.02
C THR A 751 3.03 15.67 -5.03
N SER A 752 2.26 15.78 -3.95
CA SER A 752 0.85 15.41 -3.90
C SER A 752 0.09 16.40 -3.01
N LYS A 753 -1.25 16.33 -2.95
CA LYS A 753 -2.11 17.26 -2.16
C LYS A 753 -2.10 18.71 -2.64
N ASN A 754 -1.54 18.96 -3.81
CA ASN A 754 -1.72 20.18 -4.58
C ASN A 754 -2.59 19.89 -5.82
N SER A 755 -3.16 20.93 -6.43
CA SER A 755 -4.08 20.77 -7.57
C SER A 755 -3.51 21.43 -8.84
N PRO A 756 -2.93 20.66 -9.79
CA PRO A 756 -2.59 19.23 -9.71
C PRO A 756 -1.20 18.93 -9.11
N ALA A 757 -0.83 17.66 -9.04
CA ALA A 757 0.51 17.15 -8.73
C ALA A 757 1.57 17.66 -9.72
N LEU A 758 2.77 17.96 -9.21
CA LEU A 758 3.86 18.60 -9.93
C LEU A 758 5.13 17.77 -9.92
N HIS A 759 5.93 17.95 -10.96
CA HIS A 759 7.33 17.54 -11.03
C HIS A 759 8.23 18.76 -11.14
N PHE A 760 9.22 18.85 -10.27
CA PHE A 760 10.32 19.82 -10.37
C PHE A 760 11.62 19.10 -10.71
N GLU A 761 12.39 19.70 -11.60
CA GLU A 761 13.69 19.21 -12.03
C GLU A 761 14.72 20.33 -11.91
N PHE A 762 15.75 20.14 -11.09
CA PHE A 762 16.77 21.16 -10.83
C PHE A 762 18.11 20.53 -10.46
N ASN A 763 19.16 21.35 -10.28
CA ASN A 763 20.46 20.87 -9.81
C ASN A 763 20.96 21.68 -8.61
N GLU A 764 22.01 21.18 -7.94
CA GLU A 764 22.60 21.83 -6.76
C GLU A 764 23.03 23.28 -7.05
N MET A 765 23.54 23.54 -8.25
CA MET A 765 23.95 24.89 -8.66
C MET A 765 22.78 25.88 -8.68
N TRP A 766 21.56 25.44 -9.00
CA TRP A 766 20.40 26.30 -8.85
C TRP A 766 20.16 26.69 -7.39
N ILE A 767 20.29 25.77 -6.43
CA ILE A 767 20.11 26.08 -5.00
C ILE A 767 21.17 27.05 -4.50
N LEU A 768 22.43 26.84 -4.91
CA LEU A 768 23.59 27.59 -4.42
C LEU A 768 23.70 29.01 -4.98
N ASN A 769 23.11 29.29 -6.14
CA ASN A 769 23.25 30.57 -6.82
C ASN A 769 22.01 31.45 -6.64
N ARG A 770 22.26 32.77 -6.56
CA ARG A 770 21.21 33.76 -6.77
C ARG A 770 20.77 33.67 -8.23
N THR A 771 19.49 33.38 -8.45
CA THR A 771 18.91 33.30 -9.78
C THR A 771 17.90 34.43 -9.94
N LYS A 772 17.83 35.01 -11.15
CA LYS A 772 16.77 35.97 -11.49
C LYS A 772 15.40 35.33 -11.25
N LYS A 773 14.41 36.14 -10.92
CA LYS A 773 13.00 35.69 -10.84
C LYS A 773 12.60 35.19 -12.23
N ILE A 774 12.16 33.95 -12.33
CA ILE A 774 11.69 33.32 -13.56
C ILE A 774 10.16 33.33 -13.54
N SER A 775 9.51 33.59 -14.67
CA SER A 775 8.06 33.58 -14.76
C SER A 775 7.50 32.15 -14.67
N GLU A 776 6.23 31.99 -14.30
CA GLU A 776 5.56 30.68 -14.29
C GLU A 776 5.55 30.04 -15.68
N ALA A 777 5.38 30.83 -16.74
CA ALA A 777 5.41 30.34 -18.12
C ALA A 777 6.79 29.84 -18.53
N ASP A 778 7.86 30.52 -18.10
CA ASP A 778 9.23 30.13 -18.47
C ASP A 778 9.71 28.88 -17.74
N ILE A 779 9.34 28.71 -16.45
CA ILE A 779 9.71 27.48 -15.72
C ILE A 779 9.00 26.23 -16.24
N MET A 780 7.91 26.35 -17.00
CA MET A 780 7.20 25.22 -17.61
C MET A 780 7.86 24.76 -18.93
N LYS A 781 8.67 25.61 -19.56
CA LYS A 781 9.26 25.36 -20.88
C LYS A 781 10.60 24.63 -20.79
N SER A 782 10.90 23.88 -21.85
CA SER A 782 12.25 23.34 -22.04
C SER A 782 13.23 24.45 -22.38
N THR A 783 14.44 24.35 -21.83
CA THR A 783 15.55 25.20 -22.22
C THR A 783 16.33 24.65 -23.42
N ALA A 784 15.89 23.53 -24.01
CA ALA A 784 16.47 22.98 -25.22
C ALA A 784 15.82 23.60 -26.45
N HIS A 785 16.62 24.05 -27.41
CA HIS A 785 16.13 24.64 -28.66
C HIS A 785 16.46 23.79 -29.89
N LYS A 786 17.49 22.93 -29.80
CA LYS A 786 17.90 22.05 -30.91
C LYS A 786 18.64 20.81 -30.42
N ILE A 787 18.59 19.75 -31.23
CA ILE A 787 19.48 18.59 -31.10
C ILE A 787 20.78 18.87 -31.86
N THR A 788 21.91 18.73 -31.18
CA THR A 788 23.23 18.97 -31.76
C THR A 788 23.69 17.79 -32.62
N VAL A 789 23.49 16.56 -32.14
CA VAL A 789 23.83 15.33 -32.85
C VAL A 789 22.69 14.33 -32.67
N LYS A 790 21.98 14.02 -33.75
CA LYS A 790 20.91 13.01 -33.78
C LYS A 790 21.48 11.63 -34.14
N LYS A 791 20.99 10.58 -33.50
CA LYS A 791 21.36 9.18 -33.77
C LYS A 791 20.12 8.29 -33.75
N ASP A 792 20.20 7.19 -34.50
CA ASP A 792 19.26 6.08 -34.45
C ASP A 792 19.73 5.03 -33.43
N TYR A 793 18.78 4.44 -32.72
CA TYR A 793 19.01 3.42 -31.70
C TYR A 793 18.04 2.26 -31.92
N ASN A 794 18.54 1.04 -31.67
CA ASN A 794 17.73 -0.17 -31.75
C ASN A 794 17.98 -1.03 -30.51
N GLY A 795 16.92 -1.59 -29.95
CA GLY A 795 16.99 -2.62 -28.92
C GLY A 795 16.43 -3.94 -29.46
N LYS A 796 16.98 -5.06 -29.01
CA LYS A 796 16.60 -6.40 -29.44
C LYS A 796 16.07 -7.25 -28.28
N TYR A 797 15.26 -8.25 -28.60
CA TYR A 797 14.94 -9.38 -27.73
C TYR A 797 16.15 -10.33 -27.62
N PRO A 798 16.18 -11.24 -26.63
CA PRO A 798 17.26 -12.22 -26.49
C PRO A 798 17.47 -13.13 -27.72
N ASP A 799 16.41 -13.39 -28.49
CA ASP A 799 16.43 -14.15 -29.75
C ASP A 799 17.02 -13.36 -30.94
N GLY A 800 17.32 -12.07 -30.74
CA GLY A 800 17.87 -11.17 -31.75
C GLY A 800 16.84 -10.37 -32.55
N ASN A 801 15.54 -10.63 -32.40
CA ASN A 801 14.47 -9.88 -33.04
C ASN A 801 14.44 -8.43 -32.55
N ILE A 802 14.04 -7.51 -33.42
CA ILE A 802 13.97 -6.09 -33.06
C ILE A 802 12.83 -5.88 -32.08
N ARG A 803 13.15 -5.33 -30.91
CA ARG A 803 12.17 -4.96 -29.88
C ARG A 803 11.75 -3.51 -29.95
N VAL A 804 12.70 -2.61 -30.20
CA VAL A 804 12.47 -1.17 -30.28
C VAL A 804 13.40 -0.52 -31.28
N LYS A 805 12.91 0.49 -32.00
CA LYS A 805 13.69 1.45 -32.80
C LYS A 805 13.34 2.85 -32.34
N TYR A 806 14.31 3.72 -32.10
CA TYR A 806 14.02 5.11 -31.72
C TYR A 806 15.14 6.07 -32.13
N LYS A 807 14.82 7.37 -32.17
CA LYS A 807 15.77 8.43 -32.49
C LYS A 807 15.93 9.42 -31.34
N GLY A 808 17.16 9.87 -31.12
CA GLY A 808 17.43 10.89 -30.11
C GLY A 808 18.85 11.44 -30.19
N GLY A 809 19.13 12.43 -29.36
CA GLY A 809 20.41 13.11 -29.39
C GLY A 809 20.64 14.08 -28.24
N ILE A 810 21.85 14.64 -28.16
CA ILE A 810 22.20 15.63 -27.14
C ILE A 810 21.73 17.00 -27.60
N ALA A 811 20.86 17.62 -26.81
CA ALA A 811 20.39 18.98 -27.01
C ALA A 811 21.47 20.02 -26.66
N ASP A 812 21.26 21.25 -27.10
CA ASP A 812 22.10 22.41 -26.82
C ASP A 812 22.21 22.77 -25.32
N ASN A 813 21.26 22.32 -24.49
CA ASN A 813 21.35 22.40 -23.03
C ASN A 813 22.09 21.21 -22.37
N GLY A 814 22.60 20.27 -23.17
CA GLY A 814 23.38 19.11 -22.72
C GLY A 814 22.57 17.87 -22.34
N LYS A 815 21.22 17.94 -22.31
CA LYS A 815 20.35 16.80 -22.04
C LYS A 815 20.22 15.89 -23.26
N PHE A 816 20.08 14.59 -23.04
CA PHE A 816 19.60 13.69 -24.08
C PHE A 816 18.09 13.87 -24.24
N LEU A 817 17.60 14.02 -25.47
CA LEU A 817 16.18 14.12 -25.80
C LEU A 817 15.84 13.22 -26.99
N LEU A 818 14.63 12.65 -26.98
CA LEU A 818 14.05 11.93 -28.12
C LEU A 818 13.70 12.94 -29.23
N ASP A 819 14.02 12.63 -30.48
CA ASP A 819 13.77 13.52 -31.63
C ASP A 819 13.66 12.71 -32.95
N GLY A 820 12.44 12.26 -33.24
CA GLY A 820 12.05 11.41 -34.36
C GLY A 820 11.12 10.27 -33.91
N LYS A 821 10.89 9.31 -34.80
CA LYS A 821 10.02 8.15 -34.54
C LYS A 821 10.60 7.20 -33.49
N GLU A 822 9.72 6.66 -32.67
CA GLU A 822 9.92 5.51 -31.79
C GLU A 822 8.90 4.43 -32.13
N GLU A 823 9.35 3.19 -32.29
CA GLU A 823 8.53 2.03 -32.66
C GLU A 823 8.92 0.83 -31.81
N TRP A 824 7.92 0.11 -31.30
CA TRP A 824 8.10 -1.12 -30.54
C TRP A 824 7.37 -2.27 -31.22
N PHE A 825 7.92 -3.46 -31.02
CA PHE A 825 7.43 -4.70 -31.63
C PHE A 825 7.27 -5.79 -30.57
N TYR A 826 6.31 -6.68 -30.76
CA TYR A 826 6.21 -7.94 -30.03
C TYR A 826 7.31 -8.92 -30.49
N GLU A 827 7.49 -10.03 -29.77
CA GLU A 827 8.53 -11.02 -30.07
C GLU A 827 8.36 -11.65 -31.46
N ASP A 828 7.13 -11.76 -31.95
CA ASP A 828 6.80 -12.21 -33.31
C ASP A 828 7.04 -11.15 -34.41
N GLY A 829 7.50 -9.95 -34.03
CA GLY A 829 7.76 -8.82 -34.93
C GLY A 829 6.53 -7.97 -35.27
N SER A 830 5.33 -8.32 -34.77
CA SER A 830 4.14 -7.48 -34.93
C SER A 830 4.26 -6.18 -34.14
N LYS A 831 3.59 -5.11 -34.59
CA LYS A 831 3.76 -3.76 -34.01
C LYS A 831 3.02 -3.63 -32.68
N LYS A 832 3.70 -3.08 -31.67
CA LYS A 832 3.20 -2.92 -30.30
C LYS A 832 2.90 -1.47 -29.92
N TYR A 833 3.79 -0.56 -30.29
CA TYR A 833 3.66 0.86 -29.96
C TYR A 833 4.38 1.73 -30.97
N GLU A 834 3.86 2.94 -31.21
CA GLU A 834 4.55 3.97 -31.96
C GLU A 834 4.30 5.35 -31.38
N ALA A 835 5.31 6.22 -31.49
CA ALA A 835 5.21 7.64 -31.19
C ALA A 835 6.22 8.44 -32.03
N GLU A 836 5.99 9.74 -32.17
CA GLU A 836 6.95 10.65 -32.77
C GLU A 836 7.30 11.79 -31.81
N PHE A 837 8.59 12.11 -31.72
CA PHE A 837 9.10 13.10 -30.79
C PHE A 837 9.77 14.28 -31.49
N LYS A 838 9.63 15.47 -30.92
CA LYS A 838 10.41 16.67 -31.25
C LYS A 838 10.93 17.30 -29.97
N LEU A 839 12.26 17.34 -29.79
CA LEU A 839 12.91 17.85 -28.56
C LEU A 839 12.31 17.25 -27.27
N GLY A 840 12.00 15.96 -27.30
CA GLY A 840 11.40 15.21 -26.18
C GLY A 840 9.88 15.37 -26.04
N LYS A 841 9.25 16.31 -26.72
CA LYS A 841 7.78 16.47 -26.76
C LYS A 841 7.16 15.50 -27.77
N LYS A 842 6.02 14.91 -27.43
CA LYS A 842 5.28 14.05 -28.36
C LYS A 842 4.55 14.91 -29.42
N ILE A 843 4.55 14.46 -30.67
CA ILE A 843 3.92 15.12 -31.81
C ILE A 843 3.26 14.08 -32.73
N GLY A 844 2.36 14.53 -33.60
CA GLY A 844 1.70 13.64 -34.56
C GLY A 844 0.78 12.66 -33.85
N THR A 845 1.03 11.36 -34.00
CA THR A 845 0.20 10.32 -33.39
C THR A 845 1.02 9.36 -32.55
N GLU A 846 0.47 9.01 -31.38
CA GLU A 846 0.97 7.97 -30.49
C GLU A 846 -0.06 6.83 -30.43
N LYS A 847 0.35 5.57 -30.60
CA LYS A 847 -0.57 4.41 -30.61
C LYS A 847 -0.02 3.25 -29.80
N TYR A 848 -0.90 2.53 -29.11
CA TYR A 848 -0.62 1.24 -28.49
C TYR A 848 -1.55 0.16 -29.07
N LEU A 849 -0.96 -0.96 -29.47
CA LEU A 849 -1.64 -2.04 -30.18
C LEU A 849 -1.53 -3.36 -29.40
N LEU A 850 -2.61 -4.13 -29.40
CA LEU A 850 -2.65 -5.51 -28.91
C LEU A 850 -1.87 -6.44 -29.84
N HIS A 851 -1.54 -7.65 -29.39
CA HIS A 851 -0.89 -8.66 -30.26
C HIS A 851 -1.72 -9.02 -31.49
N SER A 852 -3.05 -8.86 -31.41
CA SER A 852 -3.95 -9.02 -32.57
C SER A 852 -3.80 -7.94 -33.65
N GLY A 853 -2.97 -6.91 -33.42
CA GLY A 853 -2.81 -5.75 -34.29
C GLY A 853 -3.92 -4.69 -34.12
N LYS A 854 -4.90 -4.92 -33.25
CA LYS A 854 -5.94 -3.93 -32.93
C LYS A 854 -5.38 -2.84 -32.03
N ILE A 855 -5.77 -1.59 -32.28
CA ILE A 855 -5.42 -0.45 -31.44
C ILE A 855 -6.22 -0.53 -30.13
N LEU A 856 -5.52 -0.40 -28.99
CA LEU A 856 -6.17 -0.29 -27.69
C LEU A 856 -6.45 1.18 -27.34
N TRP A 857 -5.50 2.07 -27.68
CA TRP A 857 -5.68 3.51 -27.59
C TRP A 857 -4.73 4.26 -28.54
N GLU A 858 -5.12 5.47 -28.94
CA GLU A 858 -4.28 6.39 -29.68
C GLU A 858 -4.47 7.84 -29.22
N ILE A 859 -3.38 8.62 -29.23
CA ILE A 859 -3.39 10.05 -28.94
C ILE A 859 -2.97 10.80 -30.22
N ASN A 860 -3.81 11.71 -30.65
CA ASN A 860 -3.59 12.56 -31.82
C ASN A 860 -3.26 13.99 -31.35
N TYR A 861 -2.00 14.40 -31.51
CA TYR A 861 -1.49 15.71 -31.11
C TYR A 861 -1.74 16.74 -32.20
N GLU A 862 -2.64 17.68 -31.93
CA GLU A 862 -3.02 18.76 -32.85
C GLU A 862 -2.00 19.90 -32.80
N LYS A 863 -1.54 20.21 -31.58
CA LYS A 863 -0.42 21.12 -31.29
C LYS A 863 0.39 20.55 -30.11
N PRO A 864 1.59 21.07 -29.82
CA PRO A 864 2.22 20.81 -28.53
C PRO A 864 1.24 21.14 -27.40
N ASP A 865 1.06 20.21 -26.46
CA ASP A 865 0.17 20.33 -25.30
C ASP A 865 -1.35 20.31 -25.58
N GLU A 866 -1.79 20.05 -26.84
CA GLU A 866 -3.22 19.93 -27.23
C GLU A 866 -3.43 18.65 -28.04
N PHE A 867 -4.31 17.74 -27.57
CA PHE A 867 -4.51 16.44 -28.19
C PHE A 867 -5.90 15.85 -27.97
N THR A 868 -6.29 14.96 -28.88
CA THR A 868 -7.45 14.09 -28.75
C THR A 868 -7.00 12.68 -28.38
N TRP A 869 -7.58 12.09 -27.34
CA TRP A 869 -7.32 10.73 -26.88
C TRP A 869 -8.50 9.82 -27.20
N LEU A 870 -8.23 8.76 -27.96
CA LEU A 870 -9.18 7.71 -28.31
C LEU A 870 -8.79 6.41 -27.61
N GLN A 871 -9.78 5.74 -27.03
CA GLN A 871 -9.63 4.37 -26.53
C GLN A 871 -10.60 3.44 -27.23
N TYR A 872 -10.25 2.16 -27.29
CA TYR A 872 -11.02 1.14 -27.98
C TYR A 872 -11.28 -0.07 -27.10
N TRP A 873 -12.43 -0.70 -27.32
CA TRP A 873 -12.71 -2.05 -26.86
C TRP A 873 -11.88 -3.07 -27.64
N ARG A 874 -11.65 -4.29 -27.11
CA ARG A 874 -10.84 -5.30 -27.82
C ARG A 874 -11.51 -5.79 -29.10
N ASN A 875 -12.82 -5.58 -29.23
CA ASN A 875 -13.53 -5.79 -30.49
C ASN A 875 -13.24 -4.72 -31.57
N GLY A 876 -12.53 -3.64 -31.24
CA GLY A 876 -12.12 -2.56 -32.16
C GLY A 876 -13.06 -1.36 -32.22
N LYS A 877 -14.18 -1.36 -31.48
CA LYS A 877 -15.09 -0.21 -31.37
C LYS A 877 -14.53 0.82 -30.41
N ILE A 878 -14.85 2.10 -30.65
CA ILE A 878 -14.48 3.20 -29.76
C ILE A 878 -15.12 2.94 -28.38
N LYS A 879 -14.32 3.12 -27.33
CA LYS A 879 -14.69 3.06 -25.91
C LYS A 879 -14.84 4.45 -25.31
N SER A 880 -13.93 5.36 -25.64
CA SER A 880 -14.02 6.75 -25.23
C SER A 880 -13.28 7.67 -26.19
N GLU A 881 -13.72 8.92 -26.23
CA GLU A 881 -13.10 10.03 -26.95
C GLU A 881 -13.05 11.23 -26.01
N SER A 882 -11.89 11.84 -25.84
CA SER A 882 -11.70 13.03 -25.00
C SER A 882 -10.65 13.97 -25.58
N HIS A 883 -10.85 15.26 -25.41
CA HIS A 883 -9.92 16.30 -25.87
C HIS A 883 -9.22 16.94 -24.67
N TRP A 884 -7.95 17.31 -24.83
CA TRP A 884 -7.06 17.71 -23.75
C TRP A 884 -6.23 18.92 -24.14
N VAL A 885 -6.12 19.88 -23.23
CA VAL A 885 -5.29 21.08 -23.36
C VAL A 885 -4.49 21.26 -22.07
N ASP A 886 -3.17 21.44 -22.17
CA ASP A 886 -2.27 21.60 -21.03
C ASP A 886 -2.45 20.50 -19.95
N PHE A 887 -2.67 19.26 -20.39
CA PHE A 887 -2.89 18.08 -19.54
C PHE A 887 -4.19 18.13 -18.69
N HIS A 888 -5.16 18.95 -19.12
CA HIS A 888 -6.50 19.00 -18.56
C HIS A 888 -7.54 18.61 -19.62
N CYS A 889 -8.49 17.74 -19.26
CA CYS A 889 -9.58 17.39 -20.17
C CYS A 889 -10.43 18.63 -20.46
N ASN A 890 -10.75 18.90 -21.72
CA ASN A 890 -11.44 20.11 -22.16
C ASN A 890 -12.32 19.81 -23.37
N GLY A 891 -13.43 20.52 -23.53
CA GLY A 891 -14.39 20.26 -24.60
C GLY A 891 -15.26 19.04 -24.33
N ILE A 892 -15.78 18.40 -25.37
CA ILE A 892 -16.73 17.28 -25.24
C ILE A 892 -15.97 15.97 -25.06
N ALA A 893 -16.33 15.21 -24.02
CA ALA A 893 -15.88 13.84 -23.83
C ALA A 893 -17.05 12.86 -23.99
N LYS A 894 -16.80 11.73 -24.65
CA LYS A 894 -17.81 10.71 -25.00
C LYS A 894 -17.39 9.34 -24.50
N HIS A 895 -18.35 8.57 -24.05
CA HIS A 895 -18.16 7.17 -23.65
C HIS A 895 -19.18 6.27 -24.36
N PHE A 896 -18.69 5.14 -24.85
CA PHE A 896 -19.46 4.18 -25.63
C PHE A 896 -19.39 2.78 -25.00
N ASP A 897 -20.47 2.02 -25.09
CA ASP A 897 -20.47 0.62 -24.67
C ASP A 897 -19.70 -0.28 -25.65
N ASN A 898 -19.54 -1.55 -25.32
CA ASN A 898 -18.85 -2.51 -26.19
C ASN A 898 -19.62 -2.81 -27.50
N LYS A 899 -20.84 -2.31 -27.67
CA LYS A 899 -21.61 -2.37 -28.92
C LYS A 899 -21.38 -1.12 -29.79
N GLY A 900 -20.66 -0.11 -29.29
CA GLY A 900 -20.40 1.15 -29.97
C GLY A 900 -21.56 2.14 -29.86
N THR A 901 -22.51 1.89 -28.95
CA THR A 901 -23.60 2.81 -28.65
C THR A 901 -23.11 3.86 -27.67
N LEU A 902 -23.41 5.13 -27.96
CA LEU A 902 -23.09 6.25 -27.06
C LEU A 902 -23.86 6.07 -25.74
N VAL A 903 -23.12 5.93 -24.65
CA VAL A 903 -23.67 5.79 -23.30
C VAL A 903 -23.78 7.14 -22.63
N LYS A 904 -22.77 8.00 -22.82
CA LYS A 904 -22.69 9.30 -22.14
C LYS A 904 -21.82 10.28 -22.91
N GLU A 905 -22.20 11.55 -22.86
CA GLU A 905 -21.49 12.68 -23.46
C GLU A 905 -21.62 13.86 -22.49
N LEU A 906 -20.49 14.47 -22.10
CA LEU A 906 -20.45 15.64 -21.21
C LEU A 906 -19.36 16.62 -21.61
N ALA A 907 -19.57 17.91 -21.31
CA ALA A 907 -18.60 18.96 -21.55
C ALA A 907 -17.66 19.13 -20.35
N PHE A 908 -16.37 19.32 -20.64
CA PHE A 908 -15.31 19.57 -19.69
C PHE A 908 -14.71 20.97 -19.86
N VAL A 909 -14.40 21.64 -18.75
CA VAL A 909 -13.55 22.83 -18.70
C VAL A 909 -12.49 22.62 -17.63
N ASN A 910 -11.22 22.67 -18.02
CA ASN A 910 -10.06 22.51 -17.14
C ASN A 910 -10.14 21.25 -16.27
N GLY A 911 -10.53 20.13 -16.88
CA GLY A 911 -10.62 18.82 -16.24
C GLY A 911 -11.89 18.60 -15.41
N ARG A 912 -12.86 19.53 -15.45
CA ARG A 912 -14.11 19.45 -14.70
C ARG A 912 -15.33 19.35 -15.59
N ILE A 913 -16.27 18.47 -15.24
CA ILE A 913 -17.58 18.41 -15.90
C ILE A 913 -18.34 19.71 -15.64
N ILE A 914 -18.87 20.31 -16.70
CA ILE A 914 -19.84 21.42 -16.59
C ILE A 914 -21.23 20.79 -16.48
N LYS A 915 -21.92 21.05 -15.37
CA LYS A 915 -23.30 20.60 -15.14
C LYS A 915 -24.32 21.55 -15.76
#